data_AF-A0A2D6BIJ4-F1
#
_entry.id   AF-A0A2D6BIJ4-F1
#
_cell.length_a   1.000
_cell.length_b   1.000
_cell.length_c   1.000
_cell.angle_alpha   90.00
_cell.angle_beta   90.00
_cell.angle_gamma   90.00
#
_symmetry.space_group_name_H-M   'P 1'
#
loop_
_entity.id
_entity.type
_entity.pdbx_description
1 polymer ?
#
loop_
_entity_poly.entity_id
_entity_poly.type
_entity_poly.pdbx_seq_one_letter_code
_entity_poly.pdbx_strand_id
1 'polypeptide(L)'
;MRRLRVVALALAFFTAFPLEVHSQPGAATGALEDPAPIPDGGIPAAAPRVSAAEIRIGRAELEAFVDGLVVARMQDHHVAGVTMAIVHHDAVLLAKGWGSADLASDRPVDAATTLFRPGSISKTFTWTAVMQLVEQGKIDLDADIQTYLPQLTIEDPGFEPITIRHLMAHTPGFEESVLGHLFEDRAEEALPILEYLRTHQPARVRGPGVQPSYSNYGAALAGLIVANLSGMAFEDYADRELFGKLGMRHSTFREPLPDRPIAPMPANLEALVSTGYRWEGGRYSPGGFTYISPLGPAGAMSTTASDMSRWMRVHLNEGELDGVRILSPETARKLHTQHYTMHPELPGLAHGFIESRLHGYRAIGHGGGTVHFMSDMQLIPELGFGLFVSTNTSTGGLLTRHLAREVVARFFPRHHAAHEPKAPAGFEARAGRFAGSYLASRRAHTTAEKPLLAAVSMLMVTPGPDGTLSFRSALGDQEFVEVEALVFHEWDGDGVVRFVEEDGKIVGLQTSLPILAFDKVGPLENPVFQGGLLALSMVVFAGAWIGAWLRRRRSPPPSRVERLASGSALAAGLVWIGFGALVTVALLEVGENYRRVLFEFPLPSFRAALTLAWLGAALSGLSAVLLIPVWAQGAWSIPRRLRHTALVAVAIFTTWLLDQMNWIGHHYF
;
A
#
# COMPACT_ATOMS: atom_id res chain seq x y z
N MET A 1 -20.53 7.89 6.61
CA MET A 1 -20.02 6.60 7.13
C MET A 1 -19.94 5.53 6.03
N ARG A 2 -21.02 4.79 5.66
CA ARG A 2 -20.91 3.62 4.75
C ARG A 2 -20.15 3.88 3.43
N ARG A 3 -20.41 5.00 2.73
CA ARG A 3 -19.65 5.41 1.51
C ARG A 3 -18.17 5.74 1.79
N LEU A 4 -17.87 6.47 2.88
CA LEU A 4 -16.49 6.74 3.28
C LEU A 4 -15.72 5.46 3.66
N ARG A 5 -16.38 4.40 4.16
CA ARG A 5 -15.72 3.09 4.33
C ARG A 5 -15.38 2.43 2.99
N VAL A 6 -16.20 2.58 1.95
CA VAL A 6 -15.86 2.07 0.59
C VAL A 6 -14.66 2.80 0.01
N VAL A 7 -14.59 4.14 0.18
CA VAL A 7 -13.39 4.93 -0.13
C VAL A 7 -12.18 4.46 0.66
N ALA A 8 -12.33 4.31 1.98
CA ALA A 8 -11.24 3.89 2.85
C ALA A 8 -10.72 2.52 2.44
N LEU A 9 -11.61 1.54 2.18
CA LEU A 9 -11.24 0.22 1.67
C LEU A 9 -10.52 0.29 0.32
N ALA A 10 -10.99 1.14 -0.61
CA ALA A 10 -10.37 1.28 -1.93
C ALA A 10 -8.99 1.96 -1.88
N LEU A 11 -8.83 3.06 -1.13
CA LEU A 11 -7.53 3.73 -0.98
C LEU A 11 -6.57 2.97 -0.06
N ALA A 12 -7.11 2.26 0.96
CA ALA A 12 -6.33 1.36 1.79
C ALA A 12 -5.85 0.15 1.00
N PHE A 13 -6.58 -0.35 -0.01
CA PHE A 13 -6.06 -1.42 -0.87
C PHE A 13 -4.74 -1.03 -1.57
N PHE A 14 -4.55 0.24 -1.90
CA PHE A 14 -3.31 0.73 -2.52
C PHE A 14 -2.24 1.16 -1.51
N THR A 15 -2.60 1.52 -0.27
CA THR A 15 -1.63 1.90 0.79
C THR A 15 -1.31 0.80 1.80
N ALA A 16 -2.07 -0.30 1.86
CA ALA A 16 -1.90 -1.36 2.83
C ALA A 16 -2.37 -2.73 2.30
N PHE A 17 -1.54 -3.76 2.51
CA PHE A 17 -2.10 -5.05 2.86
C PHE A 17 -2.58 -4.93 4.33
N PRO A 18 -3.84 -5.24 4.66
CA PRO A 18 -4.34 -5.15 6.02
C PRO A 18 -3.64 -6.08 6.99
N LEU A 19 -3.46 -5.57 8.21
CA LEU A 19 -3.96 -6.23 9.41
C LEU A 19 -5.47 -5.81 9.59
N GLU A 20 -6.31 -6.57 10.30
CA GLU A 20 -7.81 -6.70 10.08
C GLU A 20 -8.70 -5.50 10.61
N VAL A 21 -10.07 -5.47 10.80
CA VAL A 21 -11.03 -4.33 10.40
C VAL A 21 -12.10 -3.70 11.44
N HIS A 22 -12.09 -2.51 12.17
CA HIS A 22 -12.33 -0.98 12.05
C HIS A 22 -11.36 0.06 12.86
N SER A 23 -11.68 1.38 13.13
CA SER A 23 -10.75 2.61 13.10
C SER A 23 -10.41 3.63 14.28
N GLN A 24 -9.21 4.31 14.18
CA GLN A 24 -8.46 5.53 14.75
C GLN A 24 -9.13 6.81 15.44
N PRO A 25 -8.43 7.90 15.98
CA PRO A 25 -7.02 8.26 16.46
C PRO A 25 -6.85 9.13 17.78
N GLY A 26 -5.73 9.64 18.38
CA GLY A 26 -4.27 9.98 18.09
C GLY A 26 -3.29 9.74 19.33
N ALA A 27 -1.94 9.97 19.46
CA ALA A 27 -0.73 10.22 18.60
C ALA A 27 0.59 10.74 19.39
N ALA A 28 1.87 10.21 19.26
CA ALA A 28 3.29 10.79 19.50
C ALA A 28 4.43 9.80 20.02
N THR A 29 5.79 9.79 19.75
CA THR A 29 6.79 10.09 18.62
C THR A 29 8.29 9.69 18.97
N GLY A 30 9.27 9.49 18.01
CA GLY A 30 10.73 9.12 18.24
C GLY A 30 11.69 8.91 17.02
N ALA A 31 12.93 8.38 17.19
CA ALA A 31 13.97 8.10 16.16
C ALA A 31 14.73 6.76 16.34
N LEU A 32 14.47 5.82 15.41
CA LEU A 32 14.71 4.37 15.53
C LEU A 32 16.18 3.91 15.62
N GLU A 33 16.43 2.84 16.41
CA GLU A 33 17.63 2.00 16.27
C GLU A 33 17.60 1.26 14.92
N ASP A 34 18.73 1.26 14.19
CA ASP A 34 18.83 0.58 12.89
C ASP A 34 18.64 -0.94 13.02
N PRO A 35 17.70 -1.56 12.27
CA PRO A 35 17.60 -3.00 12.18
C PRO A 35 18.81 -3.54 11.41
N ALA A 36 19.81 -4.02 12.16
CA ALA A 36 21.06 -4.51 11.61
C ALA A 36 20.81 -5.56 10.49
N PRO A 37 21.43 -5.40 9.30
CA PRO A 37 21.34 -6.40 8.25
C PRO A 37 21.78 -7.76 8.80
N ILE A 38 20.97 -8.79 8.59
CA ILE A 38 21.34 -10.16 8.99
C ILE A 38 22.60 -10.52 8.18
N PRO A 39 23.77 -10.74 8.81
CA PRO A 39 24.97 -11.12 8.07
C PRO A 39 24.69 -12.43 7.34
N ASP A 40 25.08 -12.52 6.07
CA ASP A 40 24.66 -13.58 5.16
C ASP A 40 24.89 -14.99 5.76
N GLY A 41 23.84 -15.53 6.37
CA GLY A 41 23.81 -16.89 6.89
C GLY A 41 24.07 -17.84 5.72
N GLY A 42 25.02 -18.76 5.90
CA GLY A 42 25.45 -19.67 4.85
C GLY A 42 24.26 -20.33 4.17
N ILE A 43 24.21 -20.25 2.84
CA ILE A 43 23.05 -20.63 2.03
C ILE A 43 22.55 -22.01 2.48
N PRO A 44 21.28 -22.14 2.91
CA PRO A 44 20.80 -23.36 3.54
C PRO A 44 21.10 -24.62 2.73
N ALA A 45 21.32 -25.74 3.40
CA ALA A 45 21.30 -27.04 2.75
C ALA A 45 19.92 -27.29 2.12
N ALA A 46 19.85 -28.09 1.06
CA ALA A 46 18.58 -28.48 0.46
C ALA A 46 17.70 -29.19 1.51
N ALA A 47 16.44 -28.73 1.64
CA ALA A 47 15.49 -29.33 2.58
C ALA A 47 15.17 -30.78 2.16
N PRO A 48 14.96 -31.71 3.12
CA PRO A 48 14.54 -33.07 2.81
C PRO A 48 13.16 -33.05 2.13
N ARG A 49 13.13 -33.42 0.85
CA ARG A 49 11.91 -33.39 0.04
C ARG A 49 11.00 -34.58 0.38
N VAL A 50 9.86 -34.31 1.00
CA VAL A 50 8.76 -35.28 1.18
C VAL A 50 7.95 -35.35 -0.12
N SER A 51 7.45 -36.52 -0.52
CA SER A 51 6.65 -36.69 -1.76
C SER A 51 5.15 -36.42 -1.56
N ALA A 52 4.43 -36.14 -2.65
CA ALA A 52 2.95 -36.01 -2.64
C ALA A 52 2.20 -37.33 -2.30
N ALA A 53 2.90 -38.45 -2.11
CA ALA A 53 2.33 -39.71 -1.65
C ALA A 53 2.53 -39.94 -0.14
N GLU A 54 3.60 -39.41 0.43
CA GLU A 54 3.88 -39.43 1.87
C GLU A 54 3.06 -38.35 2.59
N ILE A 55 2.96 -37.16 2.00
CA ILE A 55 1.97 -36.15 2.36
C ILE A 55 0.61 -36.64 1.83
N ARG A 56 -0.25 -37.18 2.71
CA ARG A 56 -1.49 -37.90 2.35
C ARG A 56 -2.64 -37.02 1.83
N ILE A 57 -2.40 -36.20 0.79
CA ILE A 57 -3.43 -35.36 0.17
C ILE A 57 -4.16 -36.16 -0.90
N GLY A 58 -5.36 -36.66 -0.56
CA GLY A 58 -6.27 -37.20 -1.56
C GLY A 58 -6.71 -36.10 -2.53
N ARG A 59 -6.30 -36.17 -3.80
CA ARG A 59 -6.64 -35.13 -4.82
C ARG A 59 -8.14 -34.79 -4.87
N ALA A 60 -9.01 -35.82 -4.80
CA ALA A 60 -10.46 -35.63 -4.79
C ALA A 60 -10.99 -35.04 -3.46
N GLU A 61 -10.31 -35.25 -2.34
CA GLU A 61 -10.64 -34.63 -1.04
C GLU A 61 -10.24 -33.15 -1.05
N LEU A 62 -9.05 -32.83 -1.59
CA LEU A 62 -8.59 -31.46 -1.81
C LEU A 62 -9.53 -30.70 -2.75
N GLU A 63 -9.87 -31.29 -3.89
CA GLU A 63 -10.77 -30.65 -4.86
C GLU A 63 -12.17 -30.42 -4.28
N ALA A 64 -12.76 -31.42 -3.59
CA ALA A 64 -14.07 -31.26 -2.97
C ALA A 64 -14.09 -30.22 -1.83
N PHE A 65 -13.02 -30.13 -1.03
CA PHE A 65 -12.86 -29.10 0.00
C PHE A 65 -12.75 -27.70 -0.62
N VAL A 66 -11.88 -27.55 -1.63
CA VAL A 66 -11.65 -26.27 -2.31
C VAL A 66 -12.89 -25.83 -3.10
N ASP A 67 -13.60 -26.73 -3.78
CA ASP A 67 -14.85 -26.42 -4.47
C ASP A 67 -15.90 -25.84 -3.52
N GLY A 68 -16.15 -26.50 -2.38
CA GLY A 68 -17.12 -26.04 -1.39
C GLY A 68 -16.75 -24.67 -0.81
N LEU A 69 -15.47 -24.49 -0.49
CA LEU A 69 -14.93 -23.25 0.07
C LEU A 69 -14.98 -22.09 -0.94
N VAL A 70 -14.50 -22.28 -2.17
CA VAL A 70 -14.51 -21.26 -3.22
C VAL A 70 -15.93 -20.87 -3.59
N VAL A 71 -16.83 -21.83 -3.82
CA VAL A 71 -18.22 -21.53 -4.21
C VAL A 71 -18.96 -20.75 -3.11
N ALA A 72 -18.77 -21.09 -1.84
CA ALA A 72 -19.33 -20.32 -0.73
C ALA A 72 -18.77 -18.89 -0.67
N ARG A 73 -17.44 -18.73 -0.67
CA ARG A 73 -16.77 -17.42 -0.62
C ARG A 73 -17.09 -16.54 -1.85
N MET A 74 -17.32 -17.13 -3.02
CA MET A 74 -17.78 -16.41 -4.22
C MET A 74 -19.19 -15.82 -4.05
N GLN A 75 -20.07 -16.53 -3.34
CA GLN A 75 -21.42 -16.05 -3.02
C GLN A 75 -21.37 -14.96 -1.94
N ASP A 76 -20.68 -15.20 -0.82
CA ASP A 76 -20.53 -14.24 0.29
C ASP A 76 -19.93 -12.90 -0.17
N HIS A 77 -18.84 -12.97 -0.94
CA HIS A 77 -18.07 -11.79 -1.37
C HIS A 77 -18.48 -11.28 -2.75
N HIS A 78 -19.47 -11.90 -3.40
CA HIS A 78 -19.99 -11.52 -4.72
C HIS A 78 -18.85 -11.41 -5.76
N VAL A 79 -18.24 -12.56 -6.09
CA VAL A 79 -17.12 -12.67 -7.04
C VAL A 79 -17.59 -13.36 -8.31
N ALA A 80 -17.39 -12.72 -9.48
CA ALA A 80 -17.85 -13.24 -10.76
C ALA A 80 -17.06 -14.47 -11.24
N GLY A 81 -15.74 -14.50 -11.04
CA GLY A 81 -14.86 -15.59 -11.45
C GLY A 81 -13.56 -15.69 -10.65
N VAL A 82 -13.07 -16.92 -10.52
CA VAL A 82 -11.88 -17.31 -9.73
C VAL A 82 -11.05 -18.32 -10.53
N THR A 83 -9.72 -18.20 -10.51
CA THR A 83 -8.77 -19.18 -11.04
C THR A 83 -7.76 -19.56 -9.97
N MET A 84 -7.35 -20.82 -9.90
CA MET A 84 -6.47 -21.32 -8.84
C MET A 84 -5.58 -22.48 -9.30
N ALA A 85 -4.35 -22.50 -8.83
CA ALA A 85 -3.50 -23.68 -8.85
C ALA A 85 -3.03 -24.04 -7.43
N ILE A 86 -3.02 -25.34 -7.14
CA ILE A 86 -2.38 -25.92 -5.95
C ILE A 86 -1.38 -26.96 -6.44
N VAL A 87 -0.14 -26.86 -5.98
CA VAL A 87 0.97 -27.71 -6.40
C VAL A 87 1.67 -28.33 -5.21
N HIS A 88 2.24 -29.50 -5.48
CA HIS A 88 3.40 -30.01 -4.79
C HIS A 88 4.61 -29.97 -5.74
N HIS A 89 5.84 -30.07 -5.25
CA HIS A 89 7.04 -29.88 -6.05
C HIS A 89 7.11 -30.88 -7.22
N ASP A 90 6.74 -32.15 -6.96
CA ASP A 90 6.67 -33.21 -7.97
C ASP A 90 5.48 -33.06 -8.94
N ALA A 91 4.33 -32.52 -8.49
CA ALA A 91 3.09 -32.57 -9.26
C ALA A 91 2.12 -31.40 -9.02
N VAL A 92 1.41 -30.98 -10.08
CA VAL A 92 0.20 -30.16 -9.93
C VAL A 92 -0.88 -31.00 -9.24
N LEU A 93 -1.46 -30.51 -8.14
CA LEU A 93 -2.51 -31.19 -7.38
C LEU A 93 -3.90 -30.77 -7.86
N LEU A 94 -4.09 -29.47 -8.07
CA LEU A 94 -5.31 -28.84 -8.62
C LEU A 94 -4.90 -27.71 -9.57
N ALA A 95 -5.62 -27.56 -10.69
CA ALA A 95 -5.61 -26.35 -11.52
C ALA A 95 -7.04 -26.17 -12.06
N LYS A 96 -7.78 -25.19 -11.53
CA LYS A 96 -9.23 -25.09 -11.72
C LYS A 96 -9.72 -23.64 -11.76
N GLY A 97 -10.83 -23.44 -12.46
CA GLY A 97 -11.54 -22.18 -12.56
C GLY A 97 -13.00 -22.34 -12.15
N TRP A 98 -13.59 -21.27 -11.62
CA TRP A 98 -14.99 -21.20 -11.19
C TRP A 98 -15.61 -19.88 -11.66
N GLY A 99 -16.90 -19.92 -11.98
CA GLY A 99 -17.64 -18.75 -12.48
C GLY A 99 -17.21 -18.30 -13.88
N SER A 100 -17.32 -17.01 -14.13
CA SER A 100 -17.22 -16.41 -15.46
C SER A 100 -16.00 -15.50 -15.61
N ALA A 101 -15.29 -15.67 -16.73
CA ALA A 101 -14.23 -14.79 -17.21
C ALA A 101 -14.81 -13.55 -17.94
N ASP A 102 -15.96 -13.71 -18.58
CA ASP A 102 -16.76 -12.60 -19.11
C ASP A 102 -18.26 -12.94 -19.11
N LEU A 103 -19.01 -12.22 -18.25
CA LEU A 103 -20.45 -12.30 -18.07
C LEU A 103 -21.25 -11.81 -19.29
N ALA A 104 -20.65 -11.07 -20.21
CA ALA A 104 -21.33 -10.58 -21.41
C ALA A 104 -21.34 -11.62 -22.56
N SER A 105 -20.32 -12.48 -22.61
CA SER A 105 -20.22 -13.60 -23.56
C SER A 105 -20.50 -14.98 -22.94
N ASP A 106 -20.85 -15.02 -21.64
CA ASP A 106 -20.97 -16.23 -20.80
C ASP A 106 -19.73 -17.14 -20.86
N ARG A 107 -18.54 -16.53 -21.01
CA ARG A 107 -17.27 -17.27 -21.06
C ARG A 107 -16.92 -17.75 -19.66
N PRO A 108 -16.80 -19.07 -19.40
CA PRO A 108 -16.38 -19.58 -18.09
C PRO A 108 -14.91 -19.29 -17.82
N VAL A 109 -14.49 -19.34 -16.55
CA VAL A 109 -13.06 -19.32 -16.21
C VAL A 109 -12.42 -20.68 -16.51
N ASP A 110 -11.51 -20.70 -17.49
CA ASP A 110 -10.64 -21.84 -17.76
C ASP A 110 -9.25 -21.63 -17.14
N ALA A 111 -8.77 -22.64 -16.39
CA ALA A 111 -7.53 -22.58 -15.62
C ALA A 111 -6.25 -22.56 -16.48
N ALA A 112 -6.31 -23.04 -17.72
CA ALA A 112 -5.17 -23.15 -18.61
C ALA A 112 -4.97 -21.94 -19.53
N THR A 113 -6.06 -21.26 -19.89
CA THR A 113 -6.10 -20.23 -20.93
C THR A 113 -6.63 -18.88 -20.46
N THR A 114 -7.47 -18.79 -19.42
CA THR A 114 -8.04 -17.49 -19.02
C THR A 114 -7.03 -16.64 -18.27
N LEU A 115 -6.63 -15.51 -18.86
CA LEU A 115 -5.64 -14.60 -18.28
C LEU A 115 -6.28 -13.77 -17.15
N PHE A 116 -5.78 -13.96 -15.93
CA PHE A 116 -6.03 -13.09 -14.77
C PHE A 116 -4.82 -12.18 -14.54
N ARG A 117 -5.03 -11.05 -13.86
CA ARG A 117 -3.97 -10.04 -13.61
C ARG A 117 -3.57 -10.03 -12.14
N PRO A 118 -2.55 -10.81 -11.74
CA PRO A 118 -2.22 -11.01 -10.33
C PRO A 118 -1.55 -9.83 -9.62
N GLY A 119 -1.31 -8.70 -10.33
CA GLY A 119 -0.73 -7.50 -9.73
C GLY A 119 0.66 -7.76 -9.18
N SER A 120 0.92 -7.32 -7.93
CA SER A 120 2.23 -7.38 -7.27
C SER A 120 2.96 -8.72 -7.22
N ILE A 121 2.29 -9.87 -7.45
CA ILE A 121 2.97 -11.17 -7.66
C ILE A 121 3.99 -11.09 -8.82
N SER A 122 3.75 -10.20 -9.80
CA SER A 122 4.71 -9.74 -10.82
C SER A 122 6.13 -9.53 -10.28
N LYS A 123 6.26 -8.95 -9.08
CA LYS A 123 7.57 -8.64 -8.49
C LYS A 123 8.42 -9.89 -8.27
N THR A 124 7.82 -11.05 -8.01
CA THR A 124 8.59 -12.32 -7.84
C THR A 124 9.34 -12.72 -9.12
N PHE A 125 8.80 -12.41 -10.30
CA PHE A 125 9.47 -12.58 -11.59
C PHE A 125 10.61 -11.57 -11.76
N THR A 126 10.36 -10.30 -11.42
CA THR A 126 11.36 -9.21 -11.46
C THR A 126 12.56 -9.51 -10.56
N TRP A 127 12.33 -9.98 -9.33
CA TRP A 127 13.41 -10.36 -8.41
C TRP A 127 14.15 -11.62 -8.87
N THR A 128 13.46 -12.57 -9.51
CA THR A 128 14.11 -13.73 -10.13
C THR A 128 14.99 -13.31 -11.31
N ALA A 129 14.56 -12.36 -12.14
CA ALA A 129 15.37 -11.78 -13.22
C ALA A 129 16.59 -10.99 -12.70
N VAL A 130 16.44 -10.28 -11.58
CA VAL A 130 17.58 -9.66 -10.87
C VAL A 130 18.56 -10.74 -10.40
N MET A 131 18.09 -11.81 -9.75
CA MET A 131 18.98 -12.89 -9.31
C MET A 131 19.64 -13.64 -10.49
N GLN A 132 18.97 -13.80 -11.63
CA GLN A 132 19.59 -14.32 -12.86
C GLN A 132 20.76 -13.46 -13.35
N LEU A 133 20.77 -12.14 -13.06
CA LEU A 133 21.89 -11.24 -13.36
C LEU A 133 22.95 -11.21 -12.26
N VAL A 134 22.59 -11.50 -11.01
CA VAL A 134 23.56 -11.81 -9.93
C VAL A 134 24.36 -13.05 -10.27
N GLU A 135 23.72 -14.13 -10.76
CA GLU A 135 24.43 -15.35 -11.23
C GLU A 135 25.40 -15.08 -12.39
N GLN A 136 25.11 -14.07 -13.21
CA GLN A 136 25.96 -13.64 -14.33
C GLN A 136 27.11 -12.72 -13.88
N GLY A 137 27.23 -12.39 -12.58
CA GLY A 137 28.20 -11.42 -12.07
C GLY A 137 27.96 -9.99 -12.55
N LYS A 138 26.74 -9.66 -12.99
CA LYS A 138 26.36 -8.34 -13.52
C LYS A 138 25.75 -7.43 -12.46
N ILE A 139 25.16 -8.03 -11.43
CA ILE A 139 24.59 -7.33 -10.27
C ILE A 139 25.32 -7.81 -9.03
N ASP A 140 25.85 -6.88 -8.26
CA ASP A 140 26.18 -7.05 -6.86
C ASP A 140 24.94 -6.62 -6.04
N LEU A 141 24.59 -7.40 -5.01
CA LEU A 141 23.42 -7.12 -4.19
C LEU A 141 23.62 -5.89 -3.30
N ASP A 142 24.88 -5.58 -2.95
CA ASP A 142 25.28 -4.59 -1.96
C ASP A 142 25.95 -3.35 -2.57
N ALA A 143 26.06 -3.29 -3.91
CA ALA A 143 26.49 -2.10 -4.64
C ALA A 143 25.35 -1.06 -4.79
N ASP A 144 25.76 0.19 -4.98
CA ASP A 144 24.87 1.33 -5.30
C ASP A 144 24.13 1.13 -6.63
N ILE A 145 22.80 1.14 -6.58
CA ILE A 145 21.94 0.97 -7.76
C ILE A 145 22.11 2.08 -8.80
N GLN A 146 22.63 3.26 -8.42
CA GLN A 146 22.86 4.36 -9.37
C GLN A 146 23.88 3.95 -10.45
N THR A 147 24.80 3.03 -10.13
CA THR A 147 25.75 2.44 -11.10
C THR A 147 25.06 1.65 -12.23
N TYR A 148 23.85 1.17 -11.99
CA TYR A 148 23.03 0.42 -12.94
C TYR A 148 21.95 1.26 -13.64
N LEU A 149 21.88 2.56 -13.35
CA LEU A 149 20.85 3.50 -13.81
C LEU A 149 21.43 4.70 -14.61
N PRO A 150 22.23 4.49 -15.68
CA PRO A 150 22.93 5.56 -16.39
C PRO A 150 22.03 6.59 -17.12
N GLN A 151 20.71 6.40 -17.10
CA GLN A 151 19.71 7.26 -17.74
C GLN A 151 18.74 7.93 -16.73
N LEU A 152 18.90 7.65 -15.44
CA LEU A 152 18.03 8.10 -14.36
C LEU A 152 18.88 8.41 -13.12
N THR A 153 18.94 9.68 -12.75
CA THR A 153 19.45 10.07 -11.42
C THR A 153 18.39 9.77 -10.37
N ILE A 154 18.80 9.21 -9.24
CA ILE A 154 17.99 9.18 -8.02
C ILE A 154 18.36 10.40 -7.19
N GLU A 155 17.39 11.25 -6.86
CA GLU A 155 17.62 12.40 -5.98
C GLU A 155 17.97 11.92 -4.56
N ASP A 156 19.06 12.48 -4.04
CA ASP A 156 19.57 12.16 -2.71
C ASP A 156 19.69 13.43 -1.85
N PRO A 157 18.97 13.51 -0.71
CA PRO A 157 19.11 14.59 0.25
C PRO A 157 20.35 14.42 1.18
N GLY A 158 21.18 13.40 0.97
CA GLY A 158 22.38 13.10 1.74
C GLY A 158 22.26 11.85 2.63
N PHE A 159 21.57 10.82 2.15
CA PHE A 159 21.52 9.50 2.79
C PHE A 159 22.45 8.51 2.08
N GLU A 160 22.87 7.45 2.78
CA GLU A 160 23.65 6.35 2.20
C GLU A 160 23.04 5.79 0.90
N PRO A 161 23.85 5.23 -0.02
CA PRO A 161 23.38 4.68 -1.29
C PRO A 161 22.31 3.60 -1.14
N ILE A 162 21.38 3.55 -2.11
CA ILE A 162 20.39 2.47 -2.20
C ILE A 162 21.07 1.26 -2.86
N THR A 163 20.85 0.06 -2.32
CA THR A 163 21.37 -1.20 -2.87
C THR A 163 20.23 -2.08 -3.37
N ILE A 164 20.55 -3.15 -4.08
CA ILE A 164 19.53 -4.11 -4.52
C ILE A 164 18.86 -4.79 -3.32
N ARG A 165 19.60 -5.06 -2.22
CA ARG A 165 18.98 -5.56 -0.97
C ARG A 165 17.98 -4.57 -0.37
N HIS A 166 18.26 -3.26 -0.43
CA HIS A 166 17.32 -2.22 0.00
C HIS A 166 16.05 -2.19 -0.88
N LEU A 167 16.17 -2.37 -2.19
CA LEU A 167 15.01 -2.51 -3.08
C LEU A 167 14.19 -3.78 -2.76
N MET A 168 14.87 -4.93 -2.59
CA MET A 168 14.24 -6.23 -2.28
C MET A 168 13.55 -6.29 -0.91
N ALA A 169 14.09 -5.59 0.09
CA ALA A 169 13.47 -5.47 1.42
C ALA A 169 12.40 -4.36 1.50
N HIS A 170 12.16 -3.61 0.41
CA HIS A 170 11.34 -2.39 0.45
C HIS A 170 11.83 -1.38 1.52
N THR A 171 13.14 -1.28 1.73
CA THR A 171 13.80 -0.31 2.62
C THR A 171 14.66 0.76 1.90
N PRO A 172 14.37 1.26 0.68
CA PRO A 172 15.21 2.27 0.01
C PRO A 172 15.07 3.69 0.59
N GLY A 173 14.10 3.91 1.47
CA GLY A 173 13.83 5.20 2.12
C GLY A 173 12.82 6.11 1.41
N PHE A 174 12.27 5.69 0.26
CA PHE A 174 11.21 6.41 -0.44
C PHE A 174 9.94 6.56 0.40
N GLU A 175 9.24 7.69 0.24
CA GLU A 175 7.84 7.84 0.59
C GLU A 175 6.91 7.06 -0.36
N GLU A 176 5.62 6.99 -0.05
CA GLU A 176 4.61 6.48 -0.97
C GLU A 176 4.00 7.60 -1.81
N SER A 177 3.84 7.38 -3.12
CA SER A 177 3.16 8.27 -4.05
C SER A 177 2.48 7.44 -5.14
N VAL A 178 1.16 7.59 -5.30
CA VAL A 178 0.32 6.66 -6.08
C VAL A 178 -0.89 7.29 -6.76
N LEU A 179 -1.42 8.41 -6.27
CA LEU A 179 -2.71 8.92 -6.70
C LEU A 179 -2.60 9.70 -8.02
N GLY A 180 -3.24 9.19 -9.07
CA GLY A 180 -3.29 9.84 -10.40
C GLY A 180 -2.13 9.46 -11.34
N HIS A 181 -1.40 8.38 -11.05
CA HIS A 181 -0.29 7.88 -11.89
C HIS A 181 0.11 6.40 -11.64
N LEU A 182 -0.28 5.77 -10.51
CA LEU A 182 -0.03 4.33 -10.30
C LEU A 182 -0.78 3.44 -11.31
N PHE A 183 -1.89 3.96 -11.87
CA PHE A 183 -2.72 3.28 -12.86
C PHE A 183 -3.22 4.27 -13.90
N GLU A 184 -3.32 3.84 -15.16
CA GLU A 184 -4.07 4.55 -16.20
C GLU A 184 -5.34 3.75 -16.57
N ASP A 185 -6.44 4.41 -16.96
CA ASP A 185 -7.57 3.75 -17.63
C ASP A 185 -7.69 4.09 -19.12
N ARG A 186 -6.72 4.85 -19.66
CA ARG A 186 -6.51 5.12 -21.08
C ARG A 186 -5.14 4.61 -21.54
N ALA A 187 -5.10 3.93 -22.68
CA ALA A 187 -3.89 3.28 -23.17
C ALA A 187 -2.86 4.29 -23.71
N GLU A 188 -3.32 5.48 -24.09
CA GLU A 188 -2.51 6.56 -24.65
C GLU A 188 -1.77 7.38 -23.57
N GLU A 189 -2.09 7.20 -22.28
CA GLU A 189 -1.43 7.86 -21.14
C GLU A 189 -0.33 6.98 -20.52
N ALA A 190 -0.21 5.72 -20.96
CA ALA A 190 0.76 4.75 -20.43
C ALA A 190 2.21 5.12 -20.77
N LEU A 191 2.85 5.89 -19.88
CA LEU A 191 4.25 6.31 -20.01
C LEU A 191 5.23 5.12 -20.13
N PRO A 192 6.34 5.28 -20.87
CA PRO A 192 7.48 4.36 -20.81
C PRO A 192 8.11 4.32 -19.42
N ILE A 193 8.56 3.16 -18.96
CA ILE A 193 9.09 2.97 -17.59
C ILE A 193 10.19 3.99 -17.18
N LEU A 194 11.10 4.36 -18.08
CA LEU A 194 12.15 5.36 -17.80
C LEU A 194 11.59 6.79 -17.66
N GLU A 195 10.53 7.10 -18.39
CA GLU A 195 9.87 8.42 -18.33
C GLU A 195 8.99 8.51 -17.09
N TYR A 196 8.22 7.46 -16.79
CA TYR A 196 7.49 7.33 -15.54
C TYR A 196 8.42 7.48 -14.31
N LEU A 197 9.51 6.70 -14.27
CA LEU A 197 10.46 6.72 -13.15
C LEU A 197 11.15 8.08 -12.98
N ARG A 198 11.25 8.90 -14.03
CA ARG A 198 11.79 10.27 -13.96
C ARG A 198 10.74 11.30 -13.54
N THR A 199 9.48 11.11 -13.94
CA THR A 199 8.38 12.06 -13.71
C THR A 199 7.72 11.89 -12.34
N HIS A 200 7.69 10.66 -11.81
CA HIS A 200 7.06 10.31 -10.54
C HIS A 200 8.07 9.67 -9.58
N GLN A 201 9.17 10.38 -9.30
CA GLN A 201 10.18 9.96 -8.33
C GLN A 201 9.76 10.37 -6.91
N PRO A 202 9.37 9.43 -6.02
CA PRO A 202 9.00 9.76 -4.65
C PRO A 202 10.24 10.22 -3.87
N ALA A 203 10.08 11.22 -2.99
CA ALA A 203 11.21 11.73 -2.21
C ALA A 203 11.80 10.64 -1.28
N ARG A 204 13.12 10.66 -1.09
CA ARG A 204 13.77 9.92 0.00
C ARG A 204 13.52 10.67 1.31
N VAL A 205 12.81 10.06 2.25
CA VAL A 205 12.35 10.70 3.50
C VAL A 205 12.94 10.07 4.78
N ARG A 206 13.73 9.02 4.61
CA ARG A 206 14.50 8.31 5.65
C ARG A 206 15.71 7.65 5.00
N GLY A 207 16.72 7.29 5.79
CA GLY A 207 17.85 6.49 5.33
C GLY A 207 17.41 5.12 4.80
N PRO A 208 18.24 4.45 3.97
CA PRO A 208 17.95 3.09 3.54
C PRO A 208 18.16 2.10 4.71
N GLY A 209 17.52 0.93 4.66
CA GLY A 209 17.57 -0.09 5.71
C GLY A 209 16.68 0.19 6.93
N VAL A 210 16.68 1.44 7.43
CA VAL A 210 16.04 1.92 8.67
C VAL A 210 14.64 1.33 8.94
N GLN A 211 13.75 1.35 7.94
CA GLN A 211 12.35 0.95 8.11
C GLN A 211 11.72 0.51 6.77
N PRO A 212 10.90 -0.56 6.75
CA PRO A 212 10.26 -1.02 5.52
C PRO A 212 9.08 -0.11 5.14
N SER A 213 9.00 0.25 3.86
CA SER A 213 7.93 1.02 3.23
C SER A 213 7.69 0.44 1.84
N TYR A 214 6.64 -0.37 1.68
CA TYR A 214 6.36 -1.06 0.41
C TYR A 214 6.34 -0.09 -0.78
N SER A 215 7.19 -0.37 -1.76
CA SER A 215 7.45 0.55 -2.88
C SER A 215 7.26 -0.14 -4.22
N ASN A 216 6.32 0.36 -5.03
CA ASN A 216 6.19 -0.02 -6.43
C ASN A 216 7.31 0.58 -7.29
N TYR A 217 7.70 1.83 -6.98
CA TYR A 217 8.82 2.52 -7.61
C TYR A 217 10.12 1.70 -7.51
N GLY A 218 10.45 1.18 -6.33
CA GLY A 218 11.64 0.35 -6.14
C GLY A 218 11.67 -0.96 -6.95
N ALA A 219 10.50 -1.56 -7.22
CA ALA A 219 10.41 -2.74 -8.09
C ALA A 219 10.50 -2.38 -9.58
N ALA A 220 10.01 -1.21 -9.99
CA ALA A 220 10.18 -0.71 -11.34
C ALA A 220 11.63 -0.28 -11.62
N LEU A 221 12.34 0.32 -10.65
CA LEU A 221 13.79 0.52 -10.71
C LEU A 221 14.52 -0.80 -10.97
N ALA A 222 14.18 -1.87 -10.23
CA ALA A 222 14.78 -3.19 -10.42
C ALA A 222 14.55 -3.76 -11.83
N GLY A 223 13.37 -3.56 -12.42
CA GLY A 223 13.10 -3.94 -13.81
C GLY A 223 13.84 -3.09 -14.85
N LEU A 224 14.02 -1.78 -14.60
CA LEU A 224 14.86 -0.91 -15.43
C LEU A 224 16.35 -1.31 -15.35
N ILE A 225 16.83 -1.76 -14.17
CA ILE A 225 18.18 -2.32 -13.99
C ILE A 225 18.34 -3.62 -14.80
N VAL A 226 17.34 -4.52 -14.76
CA VAL A 226 17.31 -5.72 -15.60
C VAL A 226 17.37 -5.37 -17.09
N ALA A 227 16.62 -4.36 -17.53
CA ALA A 227 16.64 -3.88 -18.92
C ALA A 227 18.04 -3.34 -19.31
N ASN A 228 18.61 -2.43 -18.52
CA ASN A 228 19.92 -1.82 -18.76
C ASN A 228 21.05 -2.86 -18.84
N LEU A 229 21.09 -3.85 -17.93
CA LEU A 229 22.16 -4.86 -17.83
C LEU A 229 21.97 -6.08 -18.74
N SER A 230 20.84 -6.17 -19.43
CA SER A 230 20.55 -7.22 -20.42
C SER A 230 20.51 -6.73 -21.87
N GLY A 231 20.31 -5.42 -22.09
CA GLY A 231 20.18 -4.82 -23.42
C GLY A 231 18.83 -5.09 -24.09
N MET A 232 17.78 -5.31 -23.31
CA MET A 232 16.43 -5.67 -23.76
C MET A 232 15.37 -4.87 -23.01
N ALA A 233 14.14 -4.81 -23.52
CA ALA A 233 13.00 -4.42 -22.68
C ALA A 233 12.79 -5.46 -21.57
N PHE A 234 12.23 -5.06 -20.42
CA PHE A 234 11.99 -5.98 -19.30
C PHE A 234 11.01 -7.09 -19.71
N GLU A 235 10.03 -6.75 -20.53
CA GLU A 235 9.01 -7.63 -21.06
C GLU A 235 9.60 -8.65 -22.06
N ASP A 236 10.64 -8.27 -22.80
CA ASP A 236 11.38 -9.19 -23.69
C ASP A 236 12.27 -10.15 -22.87
N TYR A 237 12.86 -9.65 -21.79
CA TYR A 237 13.60 -10.47 -20.82
C TYR A 237 12.68 -11.50 -20.18
N ALA A 238 11.53 -11.08 -19.66
CA ALA A 238 10.56 -11.97 -19.01
C ALA A 238 10.03 -13.05 -19.97
N ASP A 239 9.64 -12.66 -21.19
CA ASP A 239 9.17 -13.60 -22.21
C ASP A 239 10.25 -14.64 -22.58
N ARG A 240 11.53 -14.24 -22.71
CA ARG A 240 12.60 -15.13 -23.18
C ARG A 240 13.27 -15.95 -22.06
N GLU A 241 13.66 -15.29 -20.98
CA GLU A 241 14.50 -15.87 -19.92
C GLU A 241 13.70 -16.56 -18.80
N LEU A 242 12.40 -16.26 -18.68
CA LEU A 242 11.48 -16.85 -17.71
C LEU A 242 10.36 -17.63 -18.40
N PHE A 243 9.39 -16.96 -19.04
CA PHE A 243 8.17 -17.60 -19.53
C PHE A 243 8.44 -18.63 -20.63
N GLY A 244 9.25 -18.28 -21.63
CA GLY A 244 9.61 -19.13 -22.77
C GLY A 244 10.37 -20.39 -22.35
N LYS A 245 11.28 -20.30 -21.38
CA LYS A 245 12.01 -21.45 -20.81
C LYS A 245 11.08 -22.40 -20.06
N LEU A 246 10.20 -21.85 -19.21
CA LEU A 246 9.27 -22.65 -18.40
C LEU A 246 8.08 -23.20 -19.20
N GLY A 247 7.86 -22.71 -20.43
CA GLY A 247 6.69 -23.03 -21.23
C GLY A 247 5.40 -22.39 -20.71
N MET A 248 5.51 -21.22 -20.04
CA MET A 248 4.39 -20.40 -19.57
C MET A 248 3.82 -19.59 -20.75
N ARG A 249 3.04 -20.26 -21.61
CA ARG A 249 2.61 -19.72 -22.92
C ARG A 249 1.43 -18.76 -22.86
N HIS A 250 0.81 -18.59 -21.70
CA HIS A 250 -0.31 -17.70 -21.45
C HIS A 250 0.05 -16.63 -20.40
N SER A 251 1.35 -16.33 -20.28
CA SER A 251 1.90 -15.34 -19.36
C SER A 251 2.63 -14.24 -20.13
N THR A 252 2.38 -12.97 -19.80
CA THR A 252 3.13 -11.84 -20.35
C THR A 252 3.04 -10.62 -19.43
N PHE A 253 4.02 -9.71 -19.56
CA PHE A 253 4.00 -8.38 -18.92
C PHE A 253 3.41 -7.27 -19.81
N ARG A 254 3.17 -7.54 -21.10
CA ARG A 254 2.58 -6.55 -22.02
C ARG A 254 1.09 -6.41 -21.80
N GLU A 255 0.58 -5.21 -22.03
CA GLU A 255 -0.83 -4.83 -21.88
C GLU A 255 -1.42 -4.47 -23.26
N PRO A 256 -2.76 -4.44 -23.44
CA PRO A 256 -3.39 -4.11 -24.72
C PRO A 256 -3.29 -2.60 -25.02
N LEU A 257 -2.06 -2.17 -25.31
CA LEU A 257 -1.67 -0.81 -25.66
C LEU A 257 -1.73 -0.59 -27.19
N PRO A 258 -1.84 0.66 -27.68
CA PRO A 258 -1.49 0.96 -29.06
C PRO A 258 0.02 0.76 -29.31
N ASP A 259 0.42 0.58 -30.56
CA ASP A 259 1.84 0.49 -30.96
C ASP A 259 2.61 1.81 -30.69
N ARG A 260 3.13 2.00 -29.47
CA ARG A 260 4.34 2.77 -29.10
C ARG A 260 4.50 2.98 -27.57
N PRO A 261 5.73 3.15 -27.08
CA PRO A 261 6.97 2.51 -27.51
C PRO A 261 7.18 1.14 -26.84
N ILE A 262 6.31 0.79 -25.89
CA ILE A 262 6.18 -0.55 -25.33
C ILE A 262 5.50 -1.42 -26.39
N ALA A 263 5.96 -2.66 -26.59
CA ALA A 263 5.29 -3.60 -27.49
C ALA A 263 3.91 -4.01 -26.91
N PRO A 264 2.85 -4.11 -27.73
CA PRO A 264 1.51 -4.45 -27.24
C PRO A 264 1.40 -5.92 -26.81
N MET A 265 0.36 -6.23 -26.03
CA MET A 265 -0.03 -7.61 -25.74
C MET A 265 -0.34 -8.35 -27.06
N PRO A 266 0.18 -9.58 -27.28
CA PRO A 266 -0.20 -10.39 -28.44
C PRO A 266 -1.71 -10.61 -28.48
N ALA A 267 -2.35 -10.36 -29.63
CA ALA A 267 -3.82 -10.43 -29.76
C ALA A 267 -4.44 -11.78 -29.38
N ASN A 268 -3.67 -12.88 -29.48
CA ASN A 268 -4.09 -14.22 -29.03
C ASN A 268 -4.11 -14.39 -27.50
N LEU A 269 -3.42 -13.51 -26.76
CA LEU A 269 -3.49 -13.41 -25.29
C LEU A 269 -4.55 -12.38 -24.87
N GLU A 270 -4.66 -11.26 -25.60
CA GLU A 270 -5.68 -10.24 -25.37
C GLU A 270 -7.10 -10.82 -25.38
N ALA A 271 -7.42 -11.63 -26.40
CA ALA A 271 -8.71 -12.33 -26.51
C ALA A 271 -9.00 -13.32 -25.37
N LEU A 272 -8.01 -13.66 -24.53
CA LEU A 272 -8.13 -14.57 -23.40
C LEU A 272 -8.22 -13.86 -22.04
N VAL A 273 -7.89 -12.57 -21.95
CA VAL A 273 -7.97 -11.76 -20.73
C VAL A 273 -9.38 -11.82 -20.12
N SER A 274 -9.48 -12.09 -18.81
CA SER A 274 -10.73 -11.98 -18.07
C SER A 274 -11.16 -10.52 -18.02
N THR A 275 -12.46 -10.26 -18.15
CA THR A 275 -13.00 -8.97 -17.72
C THR A 275 -12.86 -8.85 -16.21
N GLY A 276 -12.44 -7.68 -15.74
CA GLY A 276 -12.47 -7.30 -14.32
C GLY A 276 -13.82 -6.67 -13.97
N TYR A 277 -14.35 -6.95 -12.79
CA TYR A 277 -15.69 -6.54 -12.36
C TYR A 277 -15.69 -5.75 -11.04
N ARG A 278 -16.74 -4.94 -10.90
CA ARG A 278 -17.16 -4.31 -9.64
C ARG A 278 -18.54 -4.82 -9.25
N TRP A 279 -18.76 -5.08 -7.96
CA TRP A 279 -20.08 -5.39 -7.42
C TRP A 279 -20.71 -4.11 -6.84
N GLU A 280 -21.66 -3.52 -7.56
CA GLU A 280 -22.27 -2.23 -7.22
C GLU A 280 -23.79 -2.28 -7.40
N GLY A 281 -24.53 -1.89 -6.37
CA GLY A 281 -26.01 -1.80 -6.43
C GLY A 281 -26.73 -3.13 -6.62
N GLY A 282 -26.12 -4.26 -6.26
CA GLY A 282 -26.72 -5.60 -6.42
C GLY A 282 -26.50 -6.23 -7.80
N ARG A 283 -25.52 -5.74 -8.58
CA ARG A 283 -25.14 -6.29 -9.88
C ARG A 283 -23.63 -6.20 -10.11
N TYR A 284 -23.12 -7.10 -10.95
CA TYR A 284 -21.81 -6.94 -11.56
C TYR A 284 -21.84 -5.81 -12.60
N SER A 285 -20.75 -5.05 -12.68
CA SER A 285 -20.53 -4.03 -13.71
C SER A 285 -19.07 -4.10 -14.18
N PRO A 286 -18.78 -4.10 -15.48
CA PRO A 286 -17.40 -4.11 -15.98
C PRO A 286 -16.54 -2.99 -15.39
N GLY A 287 -15.28 -3.31 -15.15
CA GLY A 287 -14.25 -2.41 -14.69
C GLY A 287 -13.47 -1.71 -15.81
N GLY A 288 -13.51 -2.25 -17.03
CA GLY A 288 -12.56 -1.89 -18.09
C GLY A 288 -11.17 -2.48 -17.83
N PHE A 289 -10.22 -2.18 -18.71
CA PHE A 289 -8.81 -2.44 -18.42
C PHE A 289 -8.27 -1.40 -17.42
N THR A 290 -7.06 -1.62 -16.91
CA THR A 290 -6.38 -0.73 -15.95
C THR A 290 -4.89 -0.94 -16.16
N TYR A 291 -4.23 -0.03 -16.87
CA TYR A 291 -2.84 -0.17 -17.29
C TYR A 291 -1.89 0.08 -16.11
N ILE A 292 -0.84 -0.73 -16.05
CA ILE A 292 0.24 -0.71 -15.05
C ILE A 292 1.61 -0.70 -15.76
N SER A 293 1.67 -0.76 -17.09
CA SER A 293 2.91 -0.74 -17.87
C SER A 293 3.93 0.38 -17.56
N PRO A 294 3.56 1.60 -17.09
CA PRO A 294 4.55 2.59 -16.61
C PRO A 294 5.39 2.08 -15.42
N LEU A 295 4.84 1.13 -14.67
CA LEU A 295 5.44 0.38 -13.57
C LEU A 295 5.45 -1.13 -13.89
N GLY A 296 5.53 -1.53 -15.16
CA GLY A 296 5.31 -2.90 -15.64
C GLY A 296 5.86 -4.04 -14.73
N PRO A 297 7.16 -4.05 -14.40
CA PRO A 297 7.80 -5.03 -13.51
C PRO A 297 7.19 -5.14 -12.10
N ALA A 298 6.49 -4.10 -11.64
CA ALA A 298 5.87 -4.05 -10.33
C ALA A 298 4.46 -4.67 -10.31
N GLY A 299 3.74 -4.80 -11.44
CA GLY A 299 2.34 -5.25 -11.39
C GLY A 299 1.57 -5.52 -12.68
N ALA A 300 2.13 -5.33 -13.88
CA ALA A 300 1.37 -5.42 -15.14
C ALA A 300 1.06 -6.84 -15.63
N MET A 301 1.67 -7.87 -15.04
CA MET A 301 1.58 -9.24 -15.52
C MET A 301 0.13 -9.74 -15.69
N SER A 302 -0.10 -10.47 -16.76
CA SER A 302 -1.28 -11.32 -16.99
C SER A 302 -0.83 -12.79 -17.09
N THR A 303 -1.57 -13.73 -16.50
CA THR A 303 -1.18 -15.15 -16.43
C THR A 303 -2.37 -16.09 -16.14
N THR A 304 -2.15 -17.40 -16.18
CA THR A 304 -3.16 -18.44 -15.89
C THR A 304 -2.75 -19.29 -14.70
N ALA A 305 -3.70 -20.02 -14.10
CA ALA A 305 -3.40 -20.94 -13.01
C ALA A 305 -2.41 -22.04 -13.45
N SER A 306 -2.58 -22.61 -14.64
CA SER A 306 -1.65 -23.61 -15.17
C SER A 306 -0.23 -23.08 -15.37
N ASP A 307 -0.06 -21.82 -15.78
CA ASP A 307 1.27 -21.20 -15.89
C ASP A 307 1.86 -20.89 -14.51
N MET A 308 1.08 -20.35 -13.58
CA MET A 308 1.53 -20.15 -12.19
C MET A 308 1.86 -21.47 -11.48
N SER A 309 1.24 -22.59 -11.87
CA SER A 309 1.62 -23.92 -11.37
C SER A 309 3.06 -24.30 -11.74
N ARG A 310 3.55 -23.85 -12.91
CA ARG A 310 4.96 -23.99 -13.33
C ARG A 310 5.87 -23.08 -12.51
N TRP A 311 5.48 -21.81 -12.35
CA TRP A 311 6.23 -20.83 -11.56
C TRP A 311 6.47 -21.29 -10.11
N MET A 312 5.41 -21.77 -9.46
CA MET A 312 5.53 -22.33 -8.11
C MET A 312 6.41 -23.58 -8.09
N ARG A 313 6.23 -24.52 -9.03
CA ARG A 313 7.04 -25.76 -9.08
C ARG A 313 8.52 -25.51 -9.37
N VAL A 314 8.90 -24.54 -10.21
CA VAL A 314 10.34 -24.26 -10.46
C VAL A 314 11.03 -23.69 -9.22
N HIS A 315 10.34 -22.85 -8.45
CA HIS A 315 10.85 -22.38 -7.16
C HIS A 315 10.96 -23.50 -6.12
N LEU A 316 9.93 -24.35 -6.00
CA LEU A 316 9.93 -25.50 -5.07
C LEU A 316 10.94 -26.60 -5.46
N ASN A 317 11.48 -26.58 -6.67
CA ASN A 317 12.52 -27.50 -7.17
C ASN A 317 13.92 -26.85 -7.28
N GLU A 318 14.15 -25.72 -6.61
CA GLU A 318 15.46 -25.04 -6.57
C GLU A 318 15.96 -24.60 -7.95
N GLY A 319 15.08 -23.94 -8.73
CA GLY A 319 15.42 -23.26 -9.98
C GLY A 319 15.32 -24.11 -11.24
N GLU A 320 14.83 -25.34 -11.16
CA GLU A 320 14.63 -26.25 -12.30
C GLU A 320 13.23 -26.84 -12.35
N LEU A 321 12.71 -27.03 -13.57
CA LEU A 321 11.43 -27.66 -13.83
C LEU A 321 11.49 -28.45 -15.13
N ASP A 322 11.06 -29.71 -15.10
CA ASP A 322 10.93 -30.60 -16.27
C ASP A 322 12.22 -30.65 -17.14
N GLY A 323 13.39 -30.55 -16.50
CA GLY A 323 14.72 -30.54 -17.12
C GLY A 323 15.22 -29.17 -17.61
N VAL A 324 14.43 -28.10 -17.47
CA VAL A 324 14.81 -26.72 -17.80
C VAL A 324 15.15 -25.93 -16.54
N ARG A 325 16.32 -25.29 -16.54
CA ARG A 325 16.84 -24.53 -15.40
C ARG A 325 16.82 -23.02 -15.67
N ILE A 326 16.29 -22.24 -14.72
CA ILE A 326 16.26 -20.77 -14.75
C ILE A 326 17.19 -20.12 -13.72
N LEU A 327 17.55 -20.82 -12.64
CA LEU A 327 18.52 -20.42 -11.62
C LEU A 327 19.35 -21.64 -11.19
N SER A 328 20.57 -21.47 -10.70
CA SER A 328 21.27 -22.55 -9.97
C SER A 328 20.54 -22.90 -8.65
N PRO A 329 20.75 -24.09 -8.07
CA PRO A 329 20.16 -24.44 -6.78
C PRO A 329 20.62 -23.52 -5.65
N GLU A 330 21.86 -23.04 -5.72
CA GLU A 330 22.45 -22.12 -4.75
C GLU A 330 21.73 -20.78 -4.76
N THR A 331 21.56 -20.16 -5.93
CA THR A 331 20.83 -18.89 -6.04
C THR A 331 19.34 -19.05 -5.80
N ALA A 332 18.73 -20.18 -6.18
CA ALA A 332 17.33 -20.43 -5.85
C ALA A 332 17.09 -20.49 -4.33
N ARG A 333 17.99 -21.14 -3.56
CA ARG A 333 17.94 -21.11 -2.10
C ARG A 333 18.28 -19.73 -1.53
N LYS A 334 19.24 -19.00 -2.11
CA LYS A 334 19.56 -17.60 -1.74
C LYS A 334 18.35 -16.68 -1.88
N LEU A 335 17.66 -16.75 -3.03
CA LEU A 335 16.43 -16.01 -3.33
C LEU A 335 15.34 -16.23 -2.25
N HIS A 336 15.29 -17.45 -1.71
CA HIS A 336 14.35 -17.87 -0.65
C HIS A 336 14.88 -17.69 0.78
N THR A 337 16.08 -17.16 0.98
CA THR A 337 16.69 -16.91 2.30
C THR A 337 16.31 -15.52 2.81
N GLN A 338 15.88 -15.44 4.08
CA GLN A 338 15.59 -14.18 4.78
C GLN A 338 16.86 -13.30 4.82
N HIS A 339 16.79 -12.04 4.39
CA HIS A 339 17.90 -11.08 4.48
C HIS A 339 17.57 -9.83 5.31
N TYR A 340 16.29 -9.62 5.61
CA TYR A 340 15.81 -8.51 6.43
C TYR A 340 14.67 -8.96 7.34
N THR A 341 14.62 -8.49 8.58
CA THR A 341 13.41 -8.51 9.42
C THR A 341 13.42 -7.33 10.37
N MET A 342 12.23 -6.91 10.83
CA MET A 342 12.08 -5.90 11.87
C MET A 342 12.38 -6.45 13.29
N HIS A 343 12.19 -7.75 13.51
CA HIS A 343 12.53 -8.46 14.76
C HIS A 343 12.67 -9.97 14.50
N PRO A 344 13.56 -10.71 15.19
CA PRO A 344 13.77 -12.15 14.93
C PRO A 344 12.53 -13.06 15.08
N GLU A 345 11.52 -12.66 15.87
CA GLU A 345 10.24 -13.38 15.98
C GLU A 345 9.29 -13.11 14.80
N LEU A 346 9.36 -11.91 14.22
CA LEU A 346 8.49 -11.49 13.13
C LEU A 346 8.93 -12.14 11.81
N PRO A 347 7.98 -12.46 10.91
CA PRO A 347 8.29 -12.70 9.51
C PRO A 347 9.12 -11.54 8.93
N GLY A 348 10.06 -11.87 8.06
CA GLY A 348 10.94 -10.92 7.40
C GLY A 348 10.70 -10.87 5.89
N LEU A 349 11.70 -10.36 5.17
CA LEU A 349 11.78 -10.47 3.73
C LEU A 349 12.93 -11.41 3.37
N ALA A 350 12.65 -12.33 2.46
CA ALA A 350 13.67 -12.92 1.62
C ALA A 350 13.99 -11.96 0.46
N HIS A 351 14.84 -12.36 -0.49
CA HIS A 351 15.37 -11.50 -1.55
C HIS A 351 14.30 -11.16 -2.62
N GLY A 352 13.29 -10.37 -2.22
CA GLY A 352 12.13 -9.99 -3.03
C GLY A 352 10.86 -10.82 -2.80
N PHE A 353 10.92 -11.86 -1.96
CA PHE A 353 9.74 -12.62 -1.51
C PHE A 353 9.35 -12.18 -0.09
N ILE A 354 8.07 -11.90 0.11
CA ILE A 354 7.49 -11.58 1.42
C ILE A 354 7.34 -12.89 2.20
N GLU A 355 7.84 -12.96 3.43
CA GLU A 355 7.56 -14.09 4.32
C GLU A 355 6.19 -13.95 4.99
N SER A 356 5.58 -15.09 5.30
CA SER A 356 4.41 -15.18 6.17
C SER A 356 4.49 -16.45 7.02
N ARG A 357 3.58 -16.59 7.99
CA ARG A 357 3.39 -17.83 8.76
C ARG A 357 2.00 -18.37 8.44
N LEU A 358 1.91 -19.64 8.05
CA LEU A 358 0.66 -20.35 7.80
C LEU A 358 0.63 -21.59 8.71
N HIS A 359 -0.14 -21.54 9.80
CA HIS A 359 -0.19 -22.59 10.83
C HIS A 359 1.20 -23.08 11.28
N GLY A 360 2.09 -22.13 11.56
CA GLY A 360 3.46 -22.39 12.01
C GLY A 360 4.43 -22.95 10.96
N TYR A 361 4.02 -23.07 9.68
CA TYR A 361 4.96 -23.20 8.57
C TYR A 361 5.46 -21.81 8.15
N ARG A 362 6.75 -21.70 7.83
CA ARG A 362 7.29 -20.53 7.11
C ARG A 362 6.85 -20.62 5.66
N ALA A 363 6.02 -19.67 5.24
CA ALA A 363 5.67 -19.47 3.84
C ALA A 363 6.46 -18.27 3.27
N ILE A 364 6.69 -18.30 1.96
CA ILE A 364 7.27 -17.20 1.18
C ILE A 364 6.42 -16.96 -0.05
N GLY A 365 6.21 -15.71 -0.45
CA GLY A 365 5.27 -15.42 -1.52
C GLY A 365 5.10 -13.94 -1.80
N HIS A 366 3.93 -13.61 -2.35
CA HIS A 366 3.48 -12.23 -2.48
C HIS A 366 1.95 -12.23 -2.67
N GLY A 367 1.22 -11.42 -1.89
CA GLY A 367 -0.19 -11.09 -2.21
C GLY A 367 -0.26 -10.11 -3.38
N GLY A 368 -1.38 -9.96 -4.08
CA GLY A 368 -1.42 -9.03 -5.21
C GLY A 368 -2.79 -8.63 -5.70
N GLY A 369 -2.83 -7.57 -6.51
CA GLY A 369 -4.03 -7.18 -7.22
C GLY A 369 -3.89 -5.89 -8.00
N THR A 370 -5.00 -5.53 -8.62
CA THR A 370 -5.23 -4.31 -9.42
C THR A 370 -6.55 -3.69 -8.95
N VAL A 371 -7.12 -2.71 -9.67
CA VAL A 371 -8.43 -2.12 -9.29
C VAL A 371 -9.57 -3.16 -9.30
N HIS A 372 -9.47 -4.24 -10.10
CA HIS A 372 -10.53 -5.25 -10.25
C HIS A 372 -10.12 -6.70 -9.96
N PHE A 373 -8.82 -6.98 -9.87
CA PHE A 373 -8.31 -8.33 -9.63
C PHE A 373 -7.67 -8.43 -8.24
N MET A 374 -7.99 -9.49 -7.49
CA MET A 374 -7.45 -9.75 -6.15
C MET A 374 -6.85 -11.15 -6.13
N SER A 375 -5.63 -11.30 -5.62
CA SER A 375 -4.80 -12.51 -5.78
C SER A 375 -3.91 -12.79 -4.58
N ASP A 376 -3.49 -14.03 -4.42
CA ASP A 376 -2.43 -14.43 -3.49
C ASP A 376 -1.57 -15.56 -4.06
N MET A 377 -0.29 -15.60 -3.68
CA MET A 377 0.63 -16.69 -3.98
C MET A 377 1.50 -16.99 -2.76
N GLN A 378 1.46 -18.23 -2.29
CA GLN A 378 2.24 -18.71 -1.15
C GLN A 378 2.97 -20.00 -1.52
N LEU A 379 4.25 -20.08 -1.19
CA LEU A 379 5.09 -21.28 -1.25
C LEU A 379 5.48 -21.68 0.16
N ILE A 380 5.44 -22.97 0.46
CA ILE A 380 5.96 -23.55 1.71
C ILE A 380 7.05 -24.56 1.34
N PRO A 381 8.33 -24.13 1.25
CA PRO A 381 9.43 -25.00 0.83
C PRO A 381 9.61 -26.24 1.73
N GLU A 382 9.34 -26.12 3.03
CA GLU A 382 9.37 -27.24 3.99
C GLU A 382 8.38 -28.37 3.65
N LEU A 383 7.26 -28.03 2.99
CA LEU A 383 6.22 -28.98 2.58
C LEU A 383 6.29 -29.33 1.08
N GLY A 384 7.25 -28.76 0.34
CA GLY A 384 7.24 -28.80 -1.12
C GLY A 384 5.96 -28.26 -1.74
N PHE A 385 5.18 -27.44 -1.03
CA PHE A 385 3.80 -27.06 -1.36
C PHE A 385 3.70 -25.63 -1.90
N GLY A 386 2.75 -25.37 -2.79
CA GLY A 386 2.43 -24.02 -3.26
C GLY A 386 0.97 -23.83 -3.64
N LEU A 387 0.45 -22.64 -3.39
CA LEU A 387 -0.90 -22.22 -3.78
C LEU A 387 -0.84 -20.85 -4.48
N PHE A 388 -1.55 -20.74 -5.60
CA PHE A 388 -1.85 -19.48 -6.28
C PHE A 388 -3.36 -19.38 -6.48
N VAL A 389 -3.94 -18.23 -6.16
CA VAL A 389 -5.35 -17.92 -6.42
C VAL A 389 -5.47 -16.49 -6.97
N SER A 390 -6.39 -16.29 -7.92
CA SER A 390 -6.75 -14.97 -8.43
C SER A 390 -8.25 -14.89 -8.70
N THR A 391 -8.82 -13.70 -8.46
CA THR A 391 -10.23 -13.37 -8.61
C THR A 391 -10.37 -12.16 -9.52
N ASN A 392 -11.47 -12.07 -10.28
CA ASN A 392 -11.70 -10.99 -11.25
C ASN A 392 -12.72 -9.94 -10.76
N THR A 393 -12.98 -9.85 -9.46
CA THR A 393 -13.88 -8.85 -8.88
C THR A 393 -13.23 -8.14 -7.70
N SER A 394 -13.39 -6.83 -7.59
CA SER A 394 -12.73 -5.99 -6.58
C SER A 394 -13.04 -6.36 -5.12
N THR A 395 -14.13 -7.11 -4.86
CA THR A 395 -14.51 -7.64 -3.55
C THR A 395 -13.80 -8.96 -3.17
N GLY A 396 -13.12 -9.61 -4.11
CA GLY A 396 -12.51 -10.95 -3.91
C GLY A 396 -11.32 -11.03 -2.95
N GLY A 397 -10.86 -9.90 -2.40
CA GLY A 397 -9.66 -9.84 -1.56
C GLY A 397 -9.75 -10.57 -0.21
N LEU A 398 -10.96 -10.87 0.29
CA LEU A 398 -11.13 -11.76 1.46
C LEU A 398 -11.01 -13.24 1.04
N LEU A 399 -11.60 -13.62 -0.10
CA LEU A 399 -11.52 -14.98 -0.65
C LEU A 399 -10.05 -15.41 -0.82
N THR A 400 -9.20 -14.56 -1.40
CA THR A 400 -7.81 -14.95 -1.69
C THR A 400 -6.91 -15.05 -0.46
N ARG A 401 -7.11 -14.20 0.56
CA ARG A 401 -6.22 -14.13 1.74
C ARG A 401 -6.39 -15.31 2.68
N HIS A 402 -7.63 -15.72 2.97
CA HIS A 402 -7.87 -16.79 3.94
C HIS A 402 -7.63 -18.19 3.36
N LEU A 403 -7.81 -18.36 2.05
CA LEU A 403 -7.74 -19.66 1.38
C LEU A 403 -6.43 -20.42 1.63
N ALA A 404 -5.28 -19.76 1.57
CA ALA A 404 -3.98 -20.40 1.82
C ALA A 404 -3.88 -20.93 3.26
N ARG A 405 -4.33 -20.14 4.25
CA ARG A 405 -4.44 -20.53 5.67
C ARG A 405 -5.41 -21.71 5.83
N GLU A 406 -6.63 -21.60 5.29
CA GLU A 406 -7.70 -22.62 5.38
C GLU A 406 -7.30 -23.97 4.76
N VAL A 407 -6.61 -23.98 3.61
CA VAL A 407 -6.08 -25.20 2.98
C VAL A 407 -4.93 -25.82 3.80
N VAL A 408 -4.01 -25.00 4.32
CA VAL A 408 -2.90 -25.48 5.15
C VAL A 408 -3.43 -26.07 6.47
N ALA A 409 -4.41 -25.43 7.12
CA ALA A 409 -5.09 -25.95 8.30
C ALA A 409 -5.65 -27.37 8.10
N ARG A 410 -6.25 -27.61 6.94
CA ARG A 410 -7.03 -28.82 6.63
C ARG A 410 -6.19 -30.02 6.21
N PHE A 411 -5.02 -29.79 5.61
CA PHE A 411 -4.17 -30.85 5.05
C PHE A 411 -2.78 -30.95 5.72
N PHE A 412 -2.35 -29.91 6.45
CA PHE A 412 -1.07 -29.87 7.17
C PHE A 412 -1.24 -29.36 8.61
N PRO A 413 -2.09 -29.98 9.46
CA PRO A 413 -2.30 -29.52 10.83
C PRO A 413 -1.05 -29.74 11.70
N ARG A 414 -0.30 -28.66 11.98
CA ARG A 414 0.67 -28.65 13.09
C ARG A 414 -0.07 -28.50 14.41
N HIS A 415 0.26 -29.35 15.39
CA HIS A 415 -0.17 -29.18 16.78
C HIS A 415 0.56 -28.01 17.45
N HIS A 416 0.18 -26.79 17.10
CA HIS A 416 0.39 -25.65 17.99
C HIS A 416 -0.55 -25.81 19.17
N ALA A 417 -0.01 -25.70 20.38
CA ALA A 417 -0.84 -25.64 21.57
C ALA A 417 -1.65 -24.34 21.53
N ALA A 418 -2.97 -24.45 21.37
CA ALA A 418 -3.89 -23.33 21.39
C ALA A 418 -3.96 -22.71 22.80
N HIS A 419 -2.94 -21.92 23.13
CA HIS A 419 -3.02 -20.95 24.20
C HIS A 419 -3.88 -19.79 23.68
N GLU A 420 -5.06 -19.62 24.28
CA GLU A 420 -5.64 -18.28 24.43
C GLU A 420 -4.52 -17.41 25.05
N PRO A 421 -4.01 -16.37 24.36
CA PRO A 421 -2.94 -15.55 24.92
C PRO A 421 -3.50 -14.80 26.14
N LYS A 422 -2.87 -14.94 27.30
CA LYS A 422 -3.34 -14.32 28.55
C LYS A 422 -2.37 -13.24 28.98
N ALA A 423 -2.90 -12.03 29.13
CA ALA A 423 -2.12 -10.85 29.46
C ALA A 423 -1.31 -11.06 30.76
N PRO A 424 -0.06 -10.59 30.84
CA PRO A 424 0.73 -10.65 32.06
C PRO A 424 0.02 -9.95 33.22
N ALA A 425 0.11 -10.51 34.43
CA ALA A 425 -0.51 -9.95 35.61
C ALA A 425 -0.07 -8.48 35.82
N GLY A 426 -1.04 -7.56 35.88
CA GLY A 426 -0.79 -6.12 35.99
C GLY A 426 -0.54 -5.38 34.67
N PHE A 427 -0.73 -6.02 33.51
CA PHE A 427 -0.64 -5.34 32.20
C PHE A 427 -1.52 -4.09 32.11
N GLU A 428 -2.74 -4.17 32.66
CA GLU A 428 -3.74 -3.08 32.68
C GLU A 428 -3.16 -1.76 33.21
N ALA A 429 -2.29 -1.84 34.23
CA ALA A 429 -1.64 -0.67 34.85
C ALA A 429 -0.60 0.00 33.93
N ARG A 430 -0.12 -0.68 32.88
CA ARG A 430 0.82 -0.14 31.88
C ARG A 430 0.26 -0.05 30.45
N ALA A 431 -0.92 -0.61 30.17
CA ALA A 431 -1.58 -0.58 28.86
C ALA A 431 -1.66 0.84 28.26
N GLY A 432 -1.86 1.85 29.10
CA GLY A 432 -1.90 3.26 28.71
C GLY A 432 -0.63 3.82 28.03
N ARG A 433 0.54 3.17 28.14
CA ARG A 433 1.76 3.64 27.44
C ARG A 433 1.77 3.28 25.95
N PHE A 434 1.12 2.17 25.60
CA PHE A 434 0.91 1.75 24.21
C PHE A 434 -0.21 2.54 23.54
N ALA A 435 -1.15 3.07 24.34
CA ALA A 435 -2.24 3.91 23.87
C ALA A 435 -1.74 5.12 23.07
N GLY A 436 -2.53 5.54 22.09
CA GLY A 436 -2.18 6.59 21.15
C GLY A 436 -2.40 6.11 19.72
N SER A 437 -1.58 6.58 18.79
CA SER A 437 -1.82 6.31 17.37
C SER A 437 -0.59 6.42 16.52
N TYR A 438 -0.65 5.69 15.41
CA TYR A 438 0.46 5.31 14.59
C TYR A 438 0.09 5.48 13.12
N LEU A 439 0.98 6.05 12.31
CA LEU A 439 0.85 6.14 10.85
C LEU A 439 1.83 5.17 10.20
N ALA A 440 1.38 4.46 9.18
CA ALA A 440 2.22 3.55 8.42
C ALA A 440 3.48 4.26 7.91
N SER A 441 4.63 3.59 8.00
CA SER A 441 5.88 3.98 7.34
C SER A 441 5.67 4.32 5.86
N ARG A 442 4.79 3.55 5.23
CA ARG A 442 4.22 3.72 3.89
C ARG A 442 3.13 4.80 3.88
N ARG A 443 3.54 6.04 3.65
CA ARG A 443 2.69 7.22 3.46
C ARG A 443 3.41 8.26 2.60
N ALA A 444 2.67 9.23 2.08
CA ALA A 444 3.25 10.47 1.55
C ALA A 444 3.62 11.41 2.71
N HIS A 445 4.78 12.06 2.61
CA HIS A 445 5.34 13.05 3.52
C HIS A 445 5.54 14.42 2.85
N THR A 446 5.81 14.47 1.53
CA THR A 446 6.11 15.70 0.76
C THR A 446 5.02 16.08 -0.26
N THR A 447 4.32 15.12 -0.85
CA THR A 447 3.27 15.38 -1.87
C THR A 447 1.94 15.85 -1.25
N ALA A 448 1.03 16.35 -2.10
CA ALA A 448 -0.33 16.73 -1.72
C ALA A 448 -1.22 15.57 -1.25
N GLU A 449 -0.79 14.32 -1.48
CA GLU A 449 -1.49 13.09 -1.12
C GLU A 449 -1.44 12.84 0.41
N LYS A 450 -0.45 13.40 1.11
CA LYS A 450 -0.13 13.21 2.54
C LYS A 450 -1.34 13.02 3.45
N PRO A 451 -2.26 13.99 3.64
CA PRO A 451 -3.38 13.82 4.57
C PRO A 451 -4.45 12.84 4.07
N LEU A 452 -4.52 12.52 2.78
CA LEU A 452 -5.44 11.51 2.24
C LEU A 452 -4.90 10.09 2.49
N LEU A 453 -3.63 9.85 2.19
CA LEU A 453 -2.99 8.55 2.44
C LEU A 453 -2.82 8.31 3.94
N ALA A 454 -2.37 9.31 4.69
CA ALA A 454 -2.27 9.23 6.15
C ALA A 454 -3.63 9.02 6.84
N ALA A 455 -4.76 9.44 6.24
CA ALA A 455 -6.07 9.16 6.82
C ALA A 455 -6.51 7.69 6.66
N VAL A 456 -5.94 6.95 5.70
CA VAL A 456 -6.23 5.52 5.48
C VAL A 456 -5.17 4.57 6.03
N SER A 457 -3.89 4.96 6.04
CA SER A 457 -2.77 4.16 6.57
C SER A 457 -2.56 4.30 8.09
N MET A 458 -3.67 4.51 8.80
CA MET A 458 -3.75 5.11 10.13
C MET A 458 -4.17 4.01 11.13
N LEU A 459 -3.35 3.62 12.13
CA LEU A 459 -3.66 2.65 13.21
C LEU A 459 -3.63 3.24 14.66
N MET A 460 -4.72 3.13 15.43
CA MET A 460 -4.87 3.55 16.84
C MET A 460 -4.65 2.38 17.77
N VAL A 461 -4.10 2.65 18.94
CA VAL A 461 -4.09 1.69 20.05
C VAL A 461 -4.84 2.31 21.22
N THR A 462 -5.78 1.56 21.78
CA THR A 462 -6.44 1.89 23.06
C THR A 462 -6.47 0.65 23.94
N PRO A 463 -6.34 0.76 25.27
CA PRO A 463 -6.60 -0.35 26.17
C PRO A 463 -8.02 -0.89 25.97
N GLY A 464 -8.15 -2.21 25.80
CA GLY A 464 -9.43 -2.90 25.72
C GLY A 464 -9.86 -3.47 27.08
N PRO A 465 -10.90 -4.32 27.11
CA PRO A 465 -11.27 -5.09 28.30
C PRO A 465 -10.20 -6.15 28.62
N ASP A 466 -10.26 -6.73 29.83
CA ASP A 466 -9.59 -7.98 30.21
C ASP A 466 -8.07 -8.07 29.90
N GLY A 467 -7.39 -6.92 29.79
CA GLY A 467 -5.97 -6.82 29.51
C GLY A 467 -5.57 -6.82 28.02
N THR A 468 -6.50 -6.59 27.09
CA THR A 468 -6.17 -6.44 25.66
C THR A 468 -5.71 -5.02 25.28
N LEU A 469 -5.17 -4.90 24.08
CA LEU A 469 -5.07 -3.65 23.32
C LEU A 469 -5.95 -3.75 22.08
N SER A 470 -6.91 -2.83 21.97
CA SER A 470 -7.75 -2.62 20.80
C SER A 470 -6.97 -1.79 19.77
N PHE A 471 -6.58 -2.43 18.68
CA PHE A 471 -5.81 -1.88 17.56
C PHE A 471 -6.77 -1.49 16.44
N ARG A 472 -6.89 -0.22 16.05
CA ARG A 472 -7.94 0.27 15.13
C ARG A 472 -7.46 1.12 13.95
N SER A 473 -7.71 0.72 12.70
CA SER A 473 -7.33 1.43 11.46
C SER A 473 -8.45 1.65 10.43
N ALA A 474 -8.18 2.34 9.31
CA ALA A 474 -9.22 2.57 8.29
C ALA A 474 -9.64 1.28 7.55
N LEU A 475 -8.74 0.29 7.57
CA LEU A 475 -9.06 -1.14 7.52
C LEU A 475 -9.56 -1.51 8.92
N GLY A 476 -8.68 -1.87 9.86
CA GLY A 476 -9.01 -1.86 11.30
C GLY A 476 -8.02 -2.31 12.39
N ASP A 477 -8.41 -2.88 13.54
CA ASP A 477 -9.71 -3.44 14.07
C ASP A 477 -9.49 -4.89 14.50
N GLN A 478 -8.60 -5.07 15.46
CA GLN A 478 -8.16 -6.33 16.04
C GLN A 478 -7.97 -6.15 17.55
N GLU A 479 -8.10 -7.22 18.33
CA GLU A 479 -7.71 -7.23 19.74
C GLU A 479 -6.39 -8.01 19.90
N PHE A 480 -5.42 -7.39 20.57
CA PHE A 480 -4.08 -7.92 20.78
C PHE A 480 -3.82 -8.12 22.28
N VAL A 481 -3.17 -9.23 22.64
CA VAL A 481 -2.75 -9.52 24.02
C VAL A 481 -1.23 -9.62 24.07
N GLU A 482 -0.62 -8.97 25.06
CA GLU A 482 0.83 -9.10 25.29
C GLU A 482 1.15 -10.54 25.70
N VAL A 483 2.18 -11.13 25.09
CA VAL A 483 2.68 -12.47 25.43
C VAL A 483 4.09 -12.41 26.03
N GLU A 484 4.91 -11.50 25.51
CA GLU A 484 6.24 -11.18 26.02
C GLU A 484 6.44 -9.65 26.03
N ALA A 485 7.49 -9.13 26.67
CA ALA A 485 7.64 -7.68 26.85
C ALA A 485 7.69 -6.94 25.50
N LEU A 486 6.71 -6.04 25.27
CA LEU A 486 6.47 -5.31 24.01
C LEU A 486 5.96 -6.16 22.83
N VAL A 487 5.80 -7.49 22.98
CA VAL A 487 5.39 -8.43 21.94
C VAL A 487 3.96 -8.92 22.19
N PHE A 488 3.09 -8.73 21.20
CA PHE A 488 1.66 -8.99 21.30
C PHE A 488 1.20 -9.94 20.21
N HIS A 489 0.37 -10.90 20.59
CA HIS A 489 -0.33 -11.79 19.66
C HIS A 489 -1.78 -11.33 19.49
N GLU A 490 -2.29 -11.49 18.28
CA GLU A 490 -3.70 -11.35 17.95
C GLU A 490 -4.53 -12.39 18.74
N TRP A 491 -5.69 -11.99 19.24
CA TRP A 491 -6.52 -12.85 20.11
C TRP A 491 -7.05 -14.10 19.40
N ASP A 492 -7.42 -13.99 18.12
CA ASP A 492 -8.08 -15.03 17.32
C ASP A 492 -7.38 -15.33 15.98
N GLY A 493 -6.11 -14.97 15.82
CA GLY A 493 -5.35 -15.17 14.57
C GLY A 493 -3.84 -15.41 14.73
N ASP A 494 -3.12 -15.47 13.60
CA ASP A 494 -1.64 -15.60 13.57
C ASP A 494 -0.92 -14.23 13.65
N GLY A 495 -1.64 -13.12 13.85
CA GLY A 495 -1.08 -11.78 13.90
C GLY A 495 -0.10 -11.61 15.06
N VAL A 496 1.07 -11.04 14.78
CA VAL A 496 2.06 -10.68 15.79
C VAL A 496 2.47 -9.23 15.54
N VAL A 497 2.47 -8.42 16.60
CA VAL A 497 2.94 -7.04 16.57
C VAL A 497 3.90 -6.78 17.72
N ARG A 498 4.93 -6.00 17.47
CA ARG A 498 5.95 -5.61 18.46
C ARG A 498 6.02 -4.10 18.55
N PHE A 499 5.88 -3.55 19.74
CA PHE A 499 6.11 -2.12 19.93
C PHE A 499 7.61 -1.80 19.99
N VAL A 500 7.98 -0.67 19.42
CA VAL A 500 9.33 -0.12 19.52
C VAL A 500 9.36 0.87 20.69
N GLU A 501 10.42 0.79 21.50
CA GLU A 501 10.61 1.63 22.69
C GLU A 501 12.00 2.30 22.68
N GLU A 502 12.02 3.62 22.83
CA GLU A 502 13.23 4.44 22.99
C GLU A 502 13.08 5.27 24.29
N ASP A 503 14.13 5.38 25.11
CA ASP A 503 14.13 6.14 26.37
C ASP A 503 12.89 5.90 27.27
N GLY A 504 12.38 4.66 27.30
CA GLY A 504 11.19 4.29 28.07
C GLY A 504 9.84 4.74 27.48
N LYS A 505 9.82 5.22 26.24
CA LYS A 505 8.62 5.68 25.51
C LYS A 505 8.36 4.78 24.31
N ILE A 506 7.09 4.43 24.08
CA ILE A 506 6.68 3.77 22.85
C ILE A 506 6.74 4.77 21.70
N VAL A 507 7.48 4.46 20.64
CA VAL A 507 7.75 5.36 19.49
C VAL A 507 7.20 4.84 18.16
N GLY A 508 6.86 3.56 18.10
CA GLY A 508 6.31 2.92 16.90
C GLY A 508 5.85 1.49 17.17
N LEU A 509 5.41 0.79 16.12
CA LEU A 509 5.17 -0.64 16.14
C LEU A 509 5.55 -1.31 14.82
N GLN A 510 6.02 -2.54 14.93
CA GLN A 510 6.42 -3.46 13.88
C GLN A 510 5.34 -4.57 13.80
N THR A 511 5.16 -5.17 12.62
CA THR A 511 4.04 -6.10 12.38
C THR A 511 4.48 -7.40 11.71
N SER A 512 3.61 -8.41 11.73
CA SER A 512 3.80 -9.66 11.00
C SER A 512 3.77 -9.51 9.47
N LEU A 513 3.46 -8.31 8.96
CA LEU A 513 3.63 -7.93 7.56
C LEU A 513 4.98 -7.20 7.40
N PRO A 514 6.02 -7.86 6.86
CA PRO A 514 7.41 -7.36 6.89
C PRO A 514 7.66 -6.10 6.06
N ILE A 515 6.69 -5.72 5.22
CA ILE A 515 6.73 -4.53 4.34
C ILE A 515 6.08 -3.28 4.96
N LEU A 516 5.67 -3.36 6.24
CA LEU A 516 4.87 -2.35 6.92
C LEU A 516 5.22 -2.22 8.41
N ALA A 517 5.72 -1.05 8.79
CA ALA A 517 5.80 -0.58 10.17
C ALA A 517 4.85 0.61 10.38
N PHE A 518 4.65 1.05 11.62
CA PHE A 518 3.96 2.32 11.90
C PHE A 518 4.72 3.16 12.93
N ASP A 519 4.90 4.45 12.63
CA ASP A 519 5.48 5.43 13.54
C ASP A 519 4.39 5.97 14.46
N LYS A 520 4.69 6.17 15.74
CA LYS A 520 3.78 6.85 16.67
C LYS A 520 3.80 8.36 16.43
N VAL A 521 3.35 8.83 15.27
CA VAL A 521 3.27 10.25 14.89
C VAL A 521 2.47 11.08 15.91
N GLY A 522 2.72 12.38 16.01
CA GLY A 522 2.17 13.29 17.03
C GLY A 522 0.78 13.89 16.75
N PRO A 523 0.15 14.58 17.73
CA PRO A 523 -1.24 15.05 17.61
C PRO A 523 -1.46 16.04 16.48
N LEU A 524 -0.43 16.80 16.13
CA LEU A 524 -0.45 17.76 15.01
C LEU A 524 -0.16 17.10 13.65
N GLU A 525 0.22 15.81 13.63
CA GLU A 525 0.39 14.98 12.43
C GLU A 525 -0.81 14.07 12.15
N ASN A 526 -1.70 13.90 13.14
CA ASN A 526 -2.95 13.13 13.03
C ASN A 526 -3.95 13.84 12.10
N PRO A 527 -4.29 13.29 10.91
CA PRO A 527 -5.09 14.01 9.93
C PRO A 527 -6.56 14.18 10.32
N VAL A 528 -7.10 13.36 11.24
CA VAL A 528 -8.45 13.56 11.79
C VAL A 528 -8.46 14.74 12.77
N PHE A 529 -7.41 14.91 13.58
CA PHE A 529 -7.28 16.05 14.47
C PHE A 529 -7.00 17.34 13.68
N GLN A 530 -6.11 17.30 12.68
CA GLN A 530 -5.91 18.39 11.72
C GLN A 530 -7.25 18.78 11.06
N GLY A 531 -8.00 17.81 10.53
CA GLY A 531 -9.32 18.04 9.93
C GLY A 531 -10.34 18.66 10.90
N GLY A 532 -10.34 18.25 12.17
CA GLY A 532 -11.16 18.85 13.23
C GLY A 532 -10.79 20.31 13.52
N LEU A 533 -9.50 20.65 13.56
CA LEU A 533 -9.01 22.02 13.74
C LEU A 533 -9.30 22.91 12.52
N LEU A 534 -9.22 22.34 11.31
CA LEU A 534 -9.62 23.02 10.07
C LEU A 534 -11.12 23.33 10.08
N ALA A 535 -11.96 22.36 10.45
CA ALA A 535 -13.41 22.55 10.58
C ALA A 535 -13.77 23.60 11.65
N LEU A 536 -13.09 23.59 12.80
CA LEU A 536 -13.25 24.62 13.84
C LEU A 536 -12.90 26.02 13.31
N SER A 537 -11.84 26.13 12.50
CA SER A 537 -11.46 27.40 11.85
C SER A 537 -12.55 27.90 10.90
N MET A 538 -13.20 27.01 10.12
CA MET A 538 -14.35 27.37 9.28
C MET A 538 -15.53 27.93 10.10
N VAL A 539 -15.82 27.35 11.27
CA VAL A 539 -16.86 27.86 12.19
C VAL A 539 -16.51 29.28 12.69
N VAL A 540 -15.24 29.55 13.01
CA VAL A 540 -14.78 30.89 13.40
C VAL A 540 -14.94 31.90 12.25
N PHE A 541 -14.57 31.56 11.03
CA PHE A 541 -14.75 32.44 9.86
C PHE A 541 -16.23 32.69 9.55
N ALA A 542 -17.08 31.67 9.63
CA ALA A 542 -18.53 31.82 9.45
C ALA A 542 -19.14 32.73 10.52
N GLY A 543 -18.74 32.56 11.79
CA GLY A 543 -19.16 33.43 12.89
C GLY A 543 -18.70 34.89 12.72
N ALA A 544 -17.50 35.12 12.17
CA ALA A 544 -17.01 36.45 11.83
C ALA A 544 -17.87 37.12 10.74
N TRP A 545 -18.23 36.38 9.69
CA TRP A 545 -19.09 36.85 8.60
C TRP A 545 -20.53 37.14 9.05
N ILE A 546 -21.15 36.23 9.79
CA ILE A 546 -22.48 36.44 10.39
C ILE A 546 -22.45 37.68 11.30
N GLY A 547 -21.42 37.82 12.13
CA GLY A 547 -21.22 38.98 12.98
C GLY A 547 -21.09 40.29 12.20
N ALA A 548 -20.35 40.30 11.09
CA ALA A 548 -20.23 41.47 10.21
C ALA A 548 -21.58 41.83 9.56
N TRP A 549 -22.30 40.84 9.05
CA TRP A 549 -23.62 41.00 8.44
C TRP A 549 -24.68 41.53 9.41
N LEU A 550 -24.68 41.06 10.67
CA LEU A 550 -25.56 41.58 11.73
C LEU A 550 -25.24 43.02 12.14
N ARG A 551 -23.97 43.44 12.02
CA ARG A 551 -23.52 44.80 12.40
C ARG A 551 -23.61 45.83 11.28
N ARG A 552 -23.85 45.42 10.03
CA ARG A 552 -23.85 46.29 8.81
C ARG A 552 -24.78 47.51 8.83
N ARG A 553 -25.74 47.58 9.76
CA ARG A 553 -26.66 48.73 9.97
C ARG A 553 -26.51 49.41 11.35
N ARG A 554 -25.49 49.06 12.13
CA ARG A 554 -25.33 49.44 13.55
C ARG A 554 -23.93 49.98 13.89
N SER A 555 -23.24 50.59 12.95
CA SER A 555 -21.87 51.10 13.17
C SER A 555 -21.63 52.43 12.45
N PRO A 556 -20.90 53.38 13.06
CA PRO A 556 -20.46 54.60 12.38
C PRO A 556 -19.52 54.28 11.21
N PRO A 557 -19.34 55.20 10.25
CA PRO A 557 -18.50 54.97 9.07
C PRO A 557 -17.04 54.69 9.46
N PRO A 558 -16.49 53.51 9.15
CA PRO A 558 -15.16 53.11 9.61
C PRO A 558 -14.01 53.84 8.89
N SER A 559 -12.92 54.08 9.63
CA SER A 559 -11.67 54.68 9.14
C SER A 559 -11.04 53.87 7.98
N ARG A 560 -10.05 54.46 7.28
CA ARG A 560 -9.34 53.74 6.20
C ARG A 560 -8.63 52.48 6.73
N VAL A 561 -7.99 52.55 7.89
CA VAL A 561 -7.33 51.40 8.52
C VAL A 561 -8.36 50.39 9.02
N GLU A 562 -9.44 50.84 9.66
CA GLU A 562 -10.50 49.93 10.12
C GLU A 562 -11.12 49.14 8.95
N ARG A 563 -11.34 49.78 7.80
CA ARG A 563 -11.86 49.16 6.59
C ARG A 563 -10.89 48.16 5.99
N LEU A 564 -9.61 48.52 5.86
CA LEU A 564 -8.58 47.62 5.32
C LEU A 564 -8.41 46.38 6.20
N ALA A 565 -8.20 46.54 7.50
CA ALA A 565 -8.02 45.41 8.43
C ALA A 565 -9.27 44.53 8.54
N SER A 566 -10.46 45.12 8.72
CA SER A 566 -11.71 44.33 8.76
C SER A 566 -11.98 43.63 7.42
N GLY A 567 -11.69 44.31 6.30
CA GLY A 567 -11.90 43.81 4.95
C GLY A 567 -10.97 42.65 4.60
N SER A 568 -9.67 42.75 4.90
CA SER A 568 -8.72 41.68 4.61
C SER A 568 -9.01 40.41 5.40
N ALA A 569 -9.34 40.54 6.71
CA ALA A 569 -9.63 39.38 7.55
C ALA A 569 -10.97 38.71 7.19
N LEU A 570 -11.97 39.48 6.75
CA LEU A 570 -13.22 38.92 6.22
C LEU A 570 -13.00 38.29 4.84
N ALA A 571 -12.20 38.89 3.95
CA ALA A 571 -11.85 38.30 2.67
C ALA A 571 -11.08 36.97 2.84
N ALA A 572 -10.07 36.94 3.72
CA ALA A 572 -9.37 35.72 4.10
C ALA A 572 -10.35 34.65 4.62
N GLY A 573 -11.22 35.02 5.56
CA GLY A 573 -12.24 34.11 6.09
C GLY A 573 -13.24 33.59 5.04
N LEU A 574 -13.58 34.40 4.01
CA LEU A 574 -14.46 33.95 2.92
C LEU A 574 -13.74 32.98 2.00
N VAL A 575 -12.47 33.25 1.67
CA VAL A 575 -11.63 32.35 0.87
C VAL A 575 -11.41 31.03 1.62
N TRP A 576 -11.20 31.07 2.94
CA TRP A 576 -11.10 29.87 3.77
C TRP A 576 -12.41 29.07 3.82
N ILE A 577 -13.58 29.71 3.95
CA ILE A 577 -14.89 29.03 3.84
C ILE A 577 -15.06 28.38 2.45
N GLY A 578 -14.68 29.08 1.38
CA GLY A 578 -14.71 28.55 0.01
C GLY A 578 -13.78 27.36 -0.18
N PHE A 579 -12.57 27.42 0.39
CA PHE A 579 -11.61 26.32 0.45
C PHE A 579 -12.21 25.10 1.17
N GLY A 580 -12.74 25.28 2.38
CA GLY A 580 -13.37 24.19 3.14
C GLY A 580 -14.57 23.57 2.41
N ALA A 581 -15.35 24.37 1.68
CA ALA A 581 -16.43 23.88 0.83
C ALA A 581 -15.90 23.04 -0.36
N LEU A 582 -14.84 23.49 -1.05
CA LEU A 582 -14.23 22.74 -2.16
C LEU A 582 -13.54 21.45 -1.69
N VAL A 583 -12.87 21.44 -0.53
CA VAL A 583 -12.36 20.22 0.09
C VAL A 583 -13.51 19.26 0.44
N THR A 584 -14.63 19.78 0.95
CA THR A 584 -15.83 18.95 1.21
C THR A 584 -16.40 18.36 -0.08
N VAL A 585 -16.44 19.13 -1.18
CA VAL A 585 -16.86 18.62 -2.50
C VAL A 585 -15.88 17.55 -3.01
N ALA A 586 -14.57 17.78 -2.93
CA ALA A 586 -13.56 16.80 -3.34
C ALA A 586 -13.70 15.48 -2.54
N LEU A 587 -13.89 15.55 -1.22
CA LEU A 587 -14.11 14.37 -0.37
C LEU A 587 -15.46 13.66 -0.66
N LEU A 588 -16.45 14.37 -1.20
CA LEU A 588 -17.70 13.78 -1.67
C LEU A 588 -17.54 13.15 -3.07
N GLU A 589 -16.80 13.77 -3.99
CA GLU A 589 -16.45 13.18 -5.30
C GLU A 589 -15.66 11.88 -5.13
N VAL A 590 -14.63 11.90 -4.27
CA VAL A 590 -13.93 10.71 -3.75
C VAL A 590 -14.95 9.69 -3.20
N GLY A 591 -15.90 10.18 -2.38
CA GLY A 591 -16.99 9.43 -1.75
C GLY A 591 -18.01 8.75 -2.69
N GLU A 592 -18.08 9.16 -3.95
CA GLU A 592 -19.00 8.61 -4.95
C GLU A 592 -18.28 7.84 -6.06
N ASN A 593 -17.06 8.22 -6.44
CA ASN A 593 -16.26 7.50 -7.42
C ASN A 593 -14.75 7.56 -7.10
N TYR A 594 -14.31 6.67 -6.19
CA TYR A 594 -12.91 6.56 -5.77
C TYR A 594 -11.92 6.37 -6.95
N ARG A 595 -12.36 5.82 -8.09
CA ARG A 595 -11.51 5.64 -9.27
C ARG A 595 -10.88 6.96 -9.73
N ARG A 596 -11.62 8.07 -9.68
CA ARG A 596 -11.10 9.39 -10.09
C ARG A 596 -9.91 9.82 -9.26
N VAL A 597 -9.75 9.28 -8.04
CA VAL A 597 -8.60 9.53 -7.16
C VAL A 597 -7.39 8.66 -7.53
N LEU A 598 -7.62 7.53 -8.19
CA LEU A 598 -6.57 6.64 -8.69
C LEU A 598 -6.03 7.11 -10.05
N PHE A 599 -6.92 7.61 -10.92
CA PHE A 599 -6.61 7.97 -12.32
C PHE A 599 -6.53 9.48 -12.60
N GLU A 600 -7.22 10.36 -11.86
CA GLU A 600 -7.31 11.80 -12.19
C GLU A 600 -6.77 12.72 -11.08
N PHE A 601 -6.15 12.20 -10.02
CA PHE A 601 -5.71 13.01 -8.89
C PHE A 601 -4.57 13.98 -9.28
N PRO A 602 -4.55 15.22 -8.77
CA PRO A 602 -5.60 15.86 -7.95
C PRO A 602 -6.89 16.14 -8.72
N LEU A 603 -8.06 15.90 -8.11
CA LEU A 603 -9.35 16.18 -8.75
C LEU A 603 -9.52 17.68 -9.08
N PRO A 604 -10.33 18.08 -10.07
CA PRO A 604 -10.55 19.50 -10.39
C PRO A 604 -11.08 20.34 -9.21
N SER A 605 -11.98 19.77 -8.40
CA SER A 605 -12.47 20.30 -7.13
C SER A 605 -11.33 20.54 -6.13
N PHE A 606 -10.39 19.60 -6.04
CA PHE A 606 -9.21 19.66 -5.20
C PHE A 606 -8.20 20.70 -5.70
N ARG A 607 -7.84 20.72 -6.99
CA ARG A 607 -6.98 21.76 -7.61
C ARG A 607 -7.52 23.17 -7.34
N ALA A 608 -8.84 23.35 -7.42
CA ALA A 608 -9.49 24.62 -7.09
C ALA A 608 -9.38 24.96 -5.60
N ALA A 609 -9.49 23.98 -4.69
CA ALA A 609 -9.22 24.19 -3.27
C ALA A 609 -7.77 24.62 -3.02
N LEU A 610 -6.78 23.88 -3.53
CA LEU A 610 -5.36 24.21 -3.37
C LEU A 610 -5.01 25.62 -3.92
N THR A 611 -5.68 26.04 -5.00
CA THR A 611 -5.60 27.41 -5.52
C THR A 611 -6.18 28.45 -4.54
N LEU A 612 -7.30 28.17 -3.87
CA LEU A 612 -7.82 29.04 -2.80
C LEU A 612 -6.94 29.04 -1.56
N ALA A 613 -6.19 27.97 -1.26
CA ALA A 613 -5.29 27.91 -0.10
C ALA A 613 -4.17 28.96 -0.20
N TRP A 614 -3.57 29.11 -1.38
CA TRP A 614 -2.59 30.18 -1.68
C TRP A 614 -3.19 31.59 -1.50
N LEU A 615 -4.40 31.84 -2.01
CA LEU A 615 -5.08 33.12 -1.86
C LEU A 615 -5.44 33.41 -0.39
N GLY A 616 -5.88 32.38 0.34
CA GLY A 616 -6.18 32.45 1.77
C GLY A 616 -4.94 32.78 2.58
N ALA A 617 -3.80 32.16 2.28
CA ALA A 617 -2.51 32.44 2.90
C ALA A 617 -2.07 33.89 2.69
N ALA A 618 -2.09 34.38 1.45
CA ALA A 618 -1.73 35.76 1.12
C ALA A 618 -2.61 36.81 1.83
N LEU A 619 -3.93 36.59 1.87
CA LEU A 619 -4.87 37.45 2.59
C LEU A 619 -4.72 37.37 4.12
N SER A 620 -4.31 36.21 4.64
CA SER A 620 -4.02 36.01 6.07
C SER A 620 -2.75 36.77 6.47
N GLY A 621 -1.67 36.66 5.68
CA GLY A 621 -0.43 37.43 5.86
C GLY A 621 -0.66 38.96 5.79
N LEU A 622 -1.41 39.43 4.79
CA LEU A 622 -1.82 40.84 4.70
C LEU A 622 -2.59 41.29 5.95
N SER A 623 -3.48 40.44 6.48
CA SER A 623 -4.24 40.74 7.70
C SER A 623 -3.36 40.79 8.95
N ALA A 624 -2.30 39.99 9.03
CA ALA A 624 -1.31 40.04 10.10
C ALA A 624 -0.51 41.36 10.07
N VAL A 625 -0.04 41.80 8.89
CA VAL A 625 0.62 43.11 8.74
C VAL A 625 -0.30 44.25 9.16
N LEU A 626 -1.59 44.17 8.85
CA LEU A 626 -2.59 45.18 9.22
C LEU A 626 -2.93 45.21 10.73
N LEU A 627 -2.44 44.27 11.55
CA LEU A 627 -2.54 44.37 13.01
C LEU A 627 -1.70 45.54 13.57
N ILE A 628 -0.57 45.89 12.93
CA ILE A 628 0.32 46.97 13.37
C ILE A 628 -0.42 48.31 13.48
N PRO A 629 -1.06 48.85 12.42
CA PRO A 629 -1.83 50.10 12.54
C PRO A 629 -3.11 49.96 13.37
N VAL A 630 -3.71 48.76 13.48
CA VAL A 630 -4.86 48.49 14.38
C VAL A 630 -4.49 48.70 15.85
N TRP A 631 -3.30 48.28 16.27
CA TRP A 631 -2.84 48.49 17.64
C TRP A 631 -2.25 49.89 17.86
N ALA A 632 -1.52 50.44 16.88
CA ALA A 632 -0.89 51.76 17.00
C ALA A 632 -1.89 52.95 16.96
N GLN A 633 -2.91 52.93 16.09
CA GLN A 633 -3.71 54.13 15.79
C GLN A 633 -4.94 54.34 16.68
N GLY A 634 -5.08 53.62 17.79
CA GLY A 634 -6.13 53.87 18.79
C GLY A 634 -7.58 53.50 18.40
N ALA A 635 -7.90 53.40 17.11
CA ALA A 635 -9.27 53.48 16.55
C ALA A 635 -10.30 52.48 17.09
N TRP A 636 -9.87 51.34 17.65
CA TRP A 636 -10.75 50.33 18.24
C TRP A 636 -10.66 50.27 19.75
N SER A 637 -11.78 49.99 20.42
CA SER A 637 -11.77 49.54 21.81
C SER A 637 -10.97 48.25 21.95
N ILE A 638 -10.30 48.06 23.09
CA ILE A 638 -9.42 46.90 23.34
C ILE A 638 -10.14 45.56 23.05
N PRO A 639 -11.40 45.33 23.49
CA PRO A 639 -12.11 44.09 23.13
C PRO A 639 -12.38 43.90 21.63
N ARG A 640 -12.43 44.97 20.82
CA ARG A 640 -12.52 44.85 19.34
C ARG A 640 -11.16 44.51 18.72
N ARG A 641 -10.05 45.09 19.22
CA ARG A 641 -8.69 44.72 18.79
C ARG A 641 -8.36 43.26 19.12
N LEU A 642 -8.66 42.81 20.34
CA LEU A 642 -8.42 41.42 20.76
C LEU A 642 -9.20 40.42 19.90
N ARG A 643 -10.50 40.64 19.67
CA ARG A 643 -11.32 39.76 18.80
C ARG A 643 -10.85 39.75 17.34
N HIS A 644 -10.37 40.87 16.81
CA HIS A 644 -9.79 40.89 15.47
C HIS A 644 -8.43 40.19 15.41
N THR A 645 -7.58 40.41 16.41
CA THR A 645 -6.27 39.73 16.53
C THR A 645 -6.46 38.21 16.61
N ALA A 646 -7.46 37.74 17.36
CA ALA A 646 -7.82 36.32 17.41
C ALA A 646 -8.32 35.77 16.06
N LEU A 647 -9.14 36.51 15.31
CA LEU A 647 -9.57 36.12 13.97
C LEU A 647 -8.39 36.00 12.99
N VAL A 648 -7.45 36.94 13.04
CA VAL A 648 -6.22 36.92 12.22
C VAL A 648 -5.29 35.79 12.67
N ALA A 649 -5.17 35.53 13.96
CA ALA A 649 -4.42 34.39 14.48
C ALA A 649 -5.00 33.05 13.99
N VAL A 650 -6.33 32.88 13.94
CA VAL A 650 -6.97 31.69 13.34
C VAL A 650 -6.72 31.59 11.82
N ALA A 651 -6.63 32.72 11.11
CA ALA A 651 -6.30 32.75 9.68
C ALA A 651 -4.84 32.34 9.40
N ILE A 652 -3.88 32.84 10.20
CA ILE A 652 -2.48 32.41 10.16
C ILE A 652 -2.32 30.95 10.62
N PHE A 653 -3.06 30.53 11.65
CA PHE A 653 -3.08 29.14 12.10
C PHE A 653 -3.64 28.19 11.02
N THR A 654 -4.69 28.59 10.30
CA THR A 654 -5.22 27.83 9.16
C THR A 654 -4.18 27.71 8.04
N THR A 655 -3.43 28.79 7.79
CA THR A 655 -2.31 28.79 6.83
C THR A 655 -1.23 27.78 7.24
N TRP A 656 -0.75 27.86 8.49
CA TRP A 656 0.24 26.94 9.03
C TRP A 656 -0.24 25.48 9.05
N LEU A 657 -1.48 25.22 9.44
CA LEU A 657 -2.05 23.88 9.47
C LEU A 657 -2.07 23.23 8.07
N LEU A 658 -2.37 24.01 7.03
CA LEU A 658 -2.37 23.54 5.65
C LEU A 658 -0.96 23.37 5.09
N ASP A 659 -0.01 24.23 5.47
CA ASP A 659 1.42 24.04 5.19
C ASP A 659 1.93 22.69 5.75
N GLN A 660 1.59 22.33 7.00
CA GLN A 660 1.94 21.03 7.57
C GLN A 660 1.26 19.83 6.87
N MET A 661 0.14 20.05 6.18
CA MET A 661 -0.56 19.07 5.33
C MET A 661 -0.03 19.03 3.89
N ASN A 662 1.01 19.81 3.56
CA ASN A 662 1.52 20.08 2.20
C ASN A 662 0.43 20.62 1.26
N TRP A 663 -0.57 21.32 1.82
CA TRP A 663 -1.69 21.90 1.08
C TRP A 663 -1.48 23.38 0.71
N ILE A 664 -0.27 23.89 0.98
CA ILE A 664 0.34 25.12 0.47
C ILE A 664 1.78 24.75 0.07
N GLY A 665 2.37 25.42 -0.93
CA GLY A 665 3.74 25.12 -1.37
C GLY A 665 3.90 24.01 -2.41
N HIS A 666 2.79 23.44 -2.91
CA HIS A 666 2.73 22.27 -3.80
C HIS A 666 3.82 22.15 -4.87
N HIS A 667 4.59 21.07 -4.75
CA HIS A 667 4.89 20.23 -5.89
C HIS A 667 3.68 19.30 -6.12
N TYR A 668 3.23 19.17 -7.37
CA TYR A 668 2.08 18.30 -7.70
C TYR A 668 2.53 16.86 -7.90
N PHE A 669 3.72 16.72 -8.47
CA PHE A 669 4.65 15.60 -8.49
C PHE A 669 6.04 16.24 -8.32
#